data_AF-A0A8J1LKD1-F1
#
_entry.id   AF-A0A8J1LKD1-F1
#
_cell.length_a   1.000
_cell.length_b   1.000
_cell.length_c   1.000
_cell.angle_alpha   90.00
_cell.angle_beta   90.00
_cell.angle_gamma   90.00
#
_symmetry.space_group_name_H-M   'P 1'
#
loop_
_entity.id
_entity.type
_entity.pdbx_description
1 polymer ?
#
loop_
_entity_poly.entity_id
_entity_poly.type
_entity_poly.pdbx_seq_one_letter_code
_entity_poly.pdbx_strand_id
1 'polypeptide(L)'
;MMAKNKEPRPPSYTISVVGLSGTEKDKGNCGVGKSCLCNRYVRRKADDFYLEHTSVLSTIDFGGRVVNNDHFLYWGDVTELGEDGIDSKCHIIEQTEFIDDQTFLPHRSTNLQPYIKRAATTKLQSAEKLMYICTDQLGLEQDFEQKQMPEGKLTIDGFVLCIDVSQGCNRKFDDQLKFINNLYTQLAKTKKPIIIAATKCDECVDHYLREIQGFASNKKNLLVVETSARNNINVETCFAALVQMLDKTRSKPKIIPYLEAFKIHRQTVISASDKFDKLIVQTVRDYHAVWKTVSNKLKNHSDYEDYINLEGTVKAKKTFSKHIDQLKQEHIRKRKEEYLRTLPRTLNTLLPKLEEIENLSWAEAIQVLEKRPDFSLWFVMLETVPWDQTDHIDKVTDRRIPFDLLCTLEAEKVYQSHVQHLVSEKRRVEMKEKFKKTLETIPIISPGQPWEELMCFVLDDEAYKFISESDRVDVYRKHQRELIEKAKEEFQEMLFEHSELFYDLDLNATPSTDKMSEINAVLGEEPRYKALQKLATERESLLLKHIGFVYHPIKETCLSGQSCMDIKVEQVLANSLLQSNLGRMNLYQDSTNLDRLNLLILGKDGLAQEMTNEIRTQSTDDEFALDGKIYELDLRTVDANSPYLLSQLHVSGFKPHGCFCVFSSIESLNFIGDCIGKIRCDAQIRREKDIASLPFALILANQRDIASKNLPILRHQGQQLANKLQCPFVDIPTGTYPRKFNETQIKQALRGVLESVKHNSDIASPAPTIKEFSEADLRIVMCAMCGDPFSVDLILSPFLDSRTCSAAQPGQINSLMLDKIIGDKRRRIQITILSYHSSIGVRKDELVHGYILVYSARRKASMGMLRAFLSEVQDTIPVQLVAVTDSQADFFENEAIKELMTEGEHIATEISAKFTALYSLSQYHRQTEVFTPFFSDVLEKKTSIENSYLAESTREASQPCENLFTHLPRGNSPAYICYPDSEDDTEAPPPYSPIGDDVQLLPKCPLDNEGNEYPIHSTPLNCHDHERNHKVPPPIRPKPAVQKPRVNRLDPNLVKTIEAGIGKNPKKQASHTHLTHGEDLDASDNYAEPADTIHKPKDFNDTYAIPDDGQNHGSRLRWFFTPQGDEENGIPERVPRGQVERRPSKYKYMSKTLFSKSKSYRYRRAHSDASDEEALTAKERKRKPKHRPSEEDPLLSPVDSWKGGIDNPAITSDQEQEEKKTKKKATKVKEDKKKKKKPSN
;
A
#
# COMPACT_ATOMS: atom_id res chain seq x y z
N MET A 1 -110.58 -6.37 -6.48
CA MET A 1 -109.14 -6.53 -6.85
C MET A 1 -108.64 -5.18 -7.36
N MET A 2 -107.44 -4.75 -6.99
CA MET A 2 -106.87 -3.46 -7.42
C MET A 2 -105.87 -3.66 -8.57
N ALA A 3 -105.79 -2.67 -9.47
CA ALA A 3 -104.77 -2.63 -10.51
C ALA A 3 -103.40 -2.32 -9.91
N LYS A 4 -102.36 -3.05 -10.33
CA LYS A 4 -100.97 -2.69 -10.02
C LYS A 4 -100.53 -1.56 -10.94
N ASN A 5 -100.10 -0.43 -10.37
CA ASN A 5 -99.28 0.53 -11.09
C ASN A 5 -98.02 -0.20 -11.59
N LYS A 6 -97.71 -0.04 -12.89
CA LYS A 6 -96.38 -0.34 -13.42
C LYS A 6 -95.54 0.92 -13.31
N GLU A 7 -94.28 0.78 -12.92
CA GLU A 7 -93.29 1.84 -13.08
C GLU A 7 -93.19 2.21 -14.58
N PRO A 8 -92.96 3.50 -14.89
CA PRO A 8 -92.73 3.92 -16.27
C PRO A 8 -91.43 3.28 -16.77
N ARG A 9 -91.54 2.38 -17.75
CA ARG A 9 -90.35 1.85 -18.43
C ARG A 9 -89.65 3.00 -19.17
N PRO A 10 -88.31 3.06 -19.18
CA PRO A 10 -87.58 4.07 -19.96
C PRO A 10 -88.02 4.03 -21.43
N PRO A 11 -88.22 5.18 -22.09
CA PRO A 11 -88.57 5.23 -23.51
C PRO A 11 -87.51 4.51 -24.34
N SER A 12 -87.95 3.73 -25.33
CA SER A 12 -87.06 2.96 -26.18
C SER A 12 -87.34 3.24 -27.65
N TYR A 13 -86.26 3.37 -28.43
CA TYR A 13 -86.28 3.77 -29.83
C TYR A 13 -85.44 2.78 -30.64
N THR A 14 -85.92 2.35 -31.81
CA THR A 14 -85.08 1.60 -32.75
C THR A 14 -84.53 2.52 -33.84
N ILE A 15 -83.22 2.62 -33.96
CA ILE A 15 -82.54 3.46 -34.95
C ILE A 15 -81.93 2.58 -36.04
N SER A 16 -82.27 2.86 -37.30
CA SER A 16 -81.71 2.17 -38.47
C SER A 16 -80.66 3.05 -39.16
N VAL A 17 -79.41 2.63 -39.08
CA VAL A 17 -78.28 3.22 -39.81
C VAL A 17 -78.28 2.69 -41.24
N VAL A 18 -78.26 3.61 -42.20
CA VAL A 18 -78.43 3.37 -43.64
C VAL A 18 -77.47 4.26 -44.43
N GLY A 19 -77.09 3.89 -45.64
CA GLY A 19 -76.16 4.66 -46.48
C GLY A 19 -75.90 3.97 -47.82
N LEU A 20 -74.80 4.29 -48.50
CA LEU A 20 -74.35 3.49 -49.65
C LEU A 20 -73.95 2.07 -49.20
N SER A 21 -74.48 1.05 -49.88
CA SER A 21 -74.19 -0.38 -49.67
C SER A 21 -74.49 -1.14 -50.93
N GLY A 22 -73.79 -2.25 -51.17
CA GLY A 22 -73.87 -3.06 -52.37
C GLY A 22 -72.58 -3.86 -52.58
N THR A 23 -72.32 -4.26 -53.83
CA THR A 23 -71.06 -4.88 -54.25
C THR A 23 -69.89 -3.88 -54.19
N GLU A 24 -68.66 -4.35 -54.37
CA GLU A 24 -67.49 -3.47 -54.48
C GLU A 24 -67.59 -2.50 -55.68
N LYS A 25 -68.35 -2.86 -56.73
CA LYS A 25 -68.66 -1.96 -57.86
C LYS A 25 -69.57 -0.79 -57.46
N ASP A 26 -70.45 -1.00 -56.48
CA ASP A 26 -71.43 0.01 -56.04
C ASP A 26 -70.85 0.94 -54.97
N LYS A 27 -70.08 0.38 -54.02
CA LYS A 27 -69.53 1.12 -52.87
C LYS A 27 -68.06 1.51 -53.02
N GLY A 28 -67.33 0.98 -54.01
CA GLY A 28 -65.87 1.07 -54.07
C GLY A 28 -65.19 0.18 -53.02
N ASN A 29 -63.86 0.29 -52.92
CA ASN A 29 -63.02 -0.53 -52.05
C ASN A 29 -63.26 -0.37 -50.53
N CYS A 30 -64.07 0.61 -50.10
CA CYS A 30 -64.40 0.78 -48.68
C CYS A 30 -65.84 1.29 -48.45
N GLY A 31 -66.48 0.79 -47.39
CA GLY A 31 -67.83 1.23 -47.01
C GLY A 31 -67.88 2.66 -46.44
N VAL A 32 -69.09 3.23 -46.43
CA VAL A 32 -69.38 4.60 -45.91
C VAL A 32 -69.43 4.69 -44.38
N GLY A 33 -68.53 3.99 -43.69
CA GLY A 33 -68.36 4.07 -42.24
C GLY A 33 -69.52 3.58 -41.35
N LYS A 34 -70.64 3.07 -41.91
CA LYS A 34 -71.85 2.68 -41.17
C LYS A 34 -71.54 1.78 -39.97
N SER A 35 -70.79 0.70 -40.20
CA SER A 35 -70.42 -0.30 -39.19
C SER A 35 -69.57 0.30 -38.08
N CYS A 36 -68.53 1.07 -38.43
CA CYS A 36 -67.70 1.77 -37.45
C CYS A 36 -68.49 2.80 -36.63
N LEU A 37 -69.45 3.51 -37.25
CA LEU A 37 -70.33 4.46 -36.57
C LEU A 37 -71.24 3.75 -35.55
N CYS A 38 -71.81 2.60 -35.93
CA CYS A 38 -72.60 1.76 -35.02
C CYS A 38 -71.73 1.20 -33.88
N ASN A 39 -70.56 0.64 -34.21
CA ASN A 39 -69.62 0.09 -33.25
C ASN A 39 -69.18 1.14 -32.23
N ARG A 40 -68.73 2.32 -32.66
CA ARG A 40 -68.28 3.38 -31.74
C ARG A 40 -69.39 3.91 -30.84
N TYR A 41 -70.63 3.96 -31.33
CA TYR A 41 -71.76 4.41 -30.52
C TYR A 41 -72.15 3.38 -29.45
N VAL A 42 -72.25 2.09 -29.83
CA VAL A 42 -72.59 1.02 -28.88
C VAL A 42 -71.42 0.70 -27.93
N ARG A 43 -70.19 0.78 -28.43
CA ARG A 43 -68.95 0.52 -27.68
C ARG A 43 -68.06 1.75 -27.73
N ARG A 44 -68.31 2.62 -26.74
CA ARG A 44 -67.69 3.96 -26.65
C ARG A 44 -66.18 3.88 -26.37
N LYS A 45 -65.74 2.90 -25.59
CA LYS A 45 -64.34 2.73 -25.14
C LYS A 45 -63.36 2.50 -26.29
N ALA A 46 -62.11 2.89 -26.09
CA ALA A 46 -61.03 2.70 -27.06
C ALA A 46 -60.76 1.22 -27.39
N ASP A 47 -60.67 0.35 -26.37
CA ASP A 47 -60.33 -1.07 -26.55
C ASP A 47 -61.47 -1.91 -27.19
N ASP A 48 -62.72 -1.44 -27.13
CA ASP A 48 -63.90 -2.15 -27.67
C ASP A 48 -64.27 -1.75 -29.11
N PHE A 49 -63.43 -0.93 -29.76
CA PHE A 49 -63.65 -0.37 -31.09
C PHE A 49 -62.81 -1.07 -32.17
N TYR A 50 -63.50 -1.52 -33.22
CA TYR A 50 -62.94 -2.23 -34.36
C TYR A 50 -62.96 -1.32 -35.60
N LEU A 51 -61.81 -1.25 -36.28
CA LEU A 51 -61.66 -0.45 -37.51
C LEU A 51 -62.20 -1.19 -38.74
N GLU A 52 -62.15 -2.52 -38.73
CA GLU A 52 -62.45 -3.37 -39.88
C GLU A 52 -63.73 -4.19 -39.64
N HIS A 53 -64.67 -4.04 -40.57
CA HIS A 53 -65.93 -4.78 -40.61
C HIS A 53 -66.19 -5.21 -42.05
N THR A 54 -65.86 -6.46 -42.39
CA THR A 54 -66.12 -6.97 -43.74
C THR A 54 -67.62 -7.09 -44.01
N SER A 55 -68.00 -6.85 -45.26
CA SER A 55 -69.32 -7.20 -45.81
C SER A 55 -69.22 -8.26 -46.92
N VAL A 56 -68.04 -8.85 -47.09
CA VAL A 56 -67.80 -10.08 -47.87
C VAL A 56 -67.68 -11.21 -46.84
N LEU A 57 -68.54 -12.21 -46.95
CA LEU A 57 -68.76 -13.27 -45.96
C LEU A 57 -68.95 -14.61 -46.66
N SER A 58 -68.52 -15.70 -46.04
CA SER A 58 -68.85 -17.03 -46.55
C SER A 58 -70.35 -17.33 -46.41
N THR A 59 -70.82 -18.34 -47.14
CA THR A 59 -72.20 -18.84 -47.00
C THR A 59 -72.51 -19.34 -45.58
N ILE A 60 -71.49 -19.76 -44.81
CA ILE A 60 -71.62 -20.22 -43.43
C ILE A 60 -71.85 -19.01 -42.51
N ASP A 61 -71.00 -17.98 -42.61
CA ASP A 61 -71.09 -16.77 -41.78
C ASP A 61 -72.40 -16.01 -42.00
N PHE A 62 -72.89 -15.99 -43.25
CA PHE A 62 -74.17 -15.39 -43.60
C PHE A 62 -75.36 -16.16 -42.97
N GLY A 63 -75.24 -17.48 -42.83
CA GLY A 63 -76.23 -18.34 -42.16
C GLY A 63 -76.14 -18.36 -40.63
N GLY A 64 -74.99 -18.01 -40.05
CA GLY A 64 -74.73 -17.97 -38.60
C GLY A 64 -75.64 -16.99 -37.85
N ARG A 65 -75.92 -17.25 -36.56
CA ARG A 65 -77.02 -16.59 -35.80
C ARG A 65 -76.90 -15.07 -35.66
N VAL A 66 -75.73 -14.48 -35.91
CA VAL A 66 -75.54 -13.02 -35.93
C VAL A 66 -76.08 -12.40 -37.23
N VAL A 67 -75.68 -12.93 -38.38
CA VAL A 67 -76.14 -12.44 -39.70
C VAL A 67 -77.52 -13.00 -40.04
N ASN A 68 -77.81 -14.23 -39.64
CA ASN A 68 -79.12 -14.89 -39.60
C ASN A 68 -79.87 -14.87 -40.95
N ASN A 69 -79.14 -14.97 -42.06
CA ASN A 69 -79.64 -14.85 -43.43
C ASN A 69 -80.23 -13.47 -43.78
N ASP A 70 -79.94 -12.43 -42.99
CA ASP A 70 -80.34 -11.04 -43.23
C ASP A 70 -79.21 -10.21 -43.84
N HIS A 71 -79.55 -9.19 -44.62
CA HIS A 71 -78.62 -8.10 -44.94
C HIS A 71 -78.72 -6.93 -43.94
N PHE A 72 -78.96 -7.22 -42.66
CA PHE A 72 -78.86 -6.23 -41.59
C PHE A 72 -78.19 -6.83 -40.35
N LEU A 73 -77.45 -5.99 -39.63
CA LEU A 73 -76.86 -6.32 -38.34
C LEU A 73 -77.69 -5.72 -37.21
N TYR A 74 -77.89 -6.49 -36.14
CA TYR A 74 -78.31 -5.95 -34.85
C TYR A 74 -77.04 -5.62 -34.06
N TRP A 75 -76.80 -4.34 -33.79
CA TRP A 75 -75.57 -3.88 -33.15
C TRP A 75 -75.63 -3.88 -31.61
N GLY A 76 -76.80 -4.16 -31.04
CA GLY A 76 -77.03 -4.15 -29.59
C GLY A 76 -77.95 -3.01 -29.17
N ASP A 77 -77.81 -2.58 -27.92
CA ASP A 77 -78.54 -1.45 -27.38
C ASP A 77 -77.67 -0.60 -26.45
N VAL A 78 -77.99 0.70 -26.42
CA VAL A 78 -77.35 1.73 -25.60
C VAL A 78 -78.40 2.34 -24.69
N THR A 79 -78.03 2.60 -23.44
CA THR A 79 -78.85 3.42 -22.53
C THR A 79 -78.21 4.80 -22.45
N GLU A 80 -78.95 5.82 -22.85
CA GLU A 80 -78.56 7.23 -22.76
C GLU A 80 -79.28 7.88 -21.59
N LEU A 81 -78.53 8.47 -20.66
CA LEU A 81 -79.08 9.34 -19.62
C LEU A 81 -79.52 10.66 -20.27
N GLY A 82 -80.82 10.96 -20.27
CA GLY A 82 -81.33 12.22 -20.81
C GLY A 82 -80.95 13.44 -19.96
N GLU A 83 -80.94 14.63 -20.57
CA GLU A 83 -80.73 15.91 -19.85
C GLU A 83 -81.76 16.11 -18.72
N ASP A 84 -82.97 15.56 -18.88
CA ASP A 84 -84.06 15.56 -17.91
C ASP A 84 -83.93 14.49 -16.81
N GLY A 85 -82.82 13.73 -16.77
CA GLY A 85 -82.59 12.64 -15.82
C GLY A 85 -83.34 11.33 -16.12
N ILE A 86 -83.96 11.21 -17.30
CA ILE A 86 -84.71 10.03 -17.73
C ILE A 86 -83.87 9.20 -18.70
N ASP A 87 -83.54 7.96 -18.30
CA ASP A 87 -82.87 6.98 -19.17
C ASP A 87 -83.68 6.67 -20.43
N SER A 88 -82.99 6.55 -21.55
CA SER A 88 -83.56 6.29 -22.88
C SER A 88 -82.83 5.13 -23.55
N LYS A 89 -83.53 4.13 -24.09
CA LYS A 89 -82.92 2.89 -24.60
C LYS A 89 -82.95 2.79 -26.13
N CYS A 90 -81.80 3.00 -26.76
CA CYS A 90 -81.62 3.02 -28.21
C CYS A 90 -81.15 1.65 -28.74
N HIS A 91 -82.00 0.95 -29.50
CA HIS A 91 -81.67 -0.28 -30.22
C HIS A 91 -81.11 0.04 -31.60
N ILE A 92 -79.91 -0.46 -31.93
CA ILE A 92 -79.20 -0.06 -33.14
C ILE A 92 -79.20 -1.17 -34.19
N ILE A 93 -79.60 -0.80 -35.41
CA ILE A 93 -79.62 -1.65 -36.59
C ILE A 93 -78.74 -1.02 -37.67
N GLU A 94 -77.91 -1.81 -38.35
CA GLU A 94 -77.30 -1.39 -39.62
C GLU A 94 -77.94 -2.15 -40.78
N GLN A 95 -78.57 -1.43 -41.71
CA GLN A 95 -78.96 -1.98 -43.01
C GLN A 95 -77.73 -1.97 -43.92
N THR A 96 -77.38 -3.13 -44.49
CA THR A 96 -76.21 -3.24 -45.38
C THR A 96 -76.49 -4.20 -46.53
N GLU A 97 -75.46 -4.69 -47.22
CA GLU A 97 -75.57 -5.74 -48.23
C GLU A 97 -74.35 -6.65 -48.13
N PHE A 98 -74.59 -7.88 -47.68
CA PHE A 98 -73.57 -8.92 -47.58
C PHE A 98 -73.37 -9.61 -48.92
N ILE A 99 -72.11 -9.80 -49.27
CA ILE A 99 -71.61 -10.38 -50.50
C ILE A 99 -71.02 -11.76 -50.18
N ASP A 100 -71.26 -12.73 -51.04
CA ASP A 100 -70.63 -14.05 -51.00
C ASP A 100 -69.15 -13.99 -51.43
N ASP A 101 -68.28 -14.64 -50.66
CA ASP A 101 -66.82 -14.57 -50.80
C ASP A 101 -66.25 -15.33 -52.02
N GLN A 102 -67.02 -16.26 -52.59
CA GLN A 102 -66.64 -17.03 -53.77
C GLN A 102 -67.17 -16.42 -55.07
N THR A 103 -68.41 -15.92 -55.05
CA THR A 103 -69.10 -15.40 -56.25
C THR A 103 -69.03 -13.88 -56.40
N PHE A 104 -68.71 -13.14 -55.33
CA PHE A 104 -68.72 -11.68 -55.27
C PHE A 104 -70.09 -11.04 -55.62
N LEU A 105 -71.18 -11.80 -55.46
CA LEU A 105 -72.56 -11.38 -55.62
C LEU A 105 -73.25 -11.23 -54.25
N PRO A 106 -74.31 -10.42 -54.11
CA PRO A 106 -75.09 -10.36 -52.88
C PRO A 106 -75.67 -11.74 -52.49
N HIS A 107 -75.55 -12.10 -51.21
CA HIS A 107 -76.12 -13.32 -50.65
C HIS A 107 -77.64 -13.40 -50.87
N ARG A 108 -78.20 -14.62 -50.93
CA ARG A 108 -79.66 -14.81 -51.10
C ARG A 108 -80.39 -14.76 -49.76
N SER A 109 -80.65 -13.54 -49.26
CA SER A 109 -81.48 -13.35 -48.07
C SER A 109 -82.95 -13.73 -48.26
N THR A 110 -83.67 -13.82 -47.14
CA THR A 110 -85.14 -13.97 -47.08
C THR A 110 -85.91 -12.81 -47.74
N ASN A 111 -85.27 -11.65 -47.95
CA ASN A 111 -85.90 -10.43 -48.46
C ASN A 111 -85.27 -9.98 -49.78
N LEU A 112 -85.80 -10.52 -50.88
CA LEU A 112 -85.36 -10.28 -52.26
C LEU A 112 -85.57 -8.84 -52.78
N GLN A 113 -85.88 -7.86 -51.92
CA GLN A 113 -85.94 -6.45 -52.34
C GLN A 113 -84.54 -5.84 -52.53
N PRO A 114 -84.32 -5.05 -53.59
CA PRO A 114 -83.10 -4.25 -53.75
C PRO A 114 -82.85 -3.35 -52.54
N TYR A 115 -81.59 -3.16 -52.18
CA TYR A 115 -81.16 -2.47 -50.95
C TYR A 115 -81.90 -1.15 -50.68
N ILE A 116 -82.08 -0.27 -51.69
CA ILE A 116 -82.76 1.03 -51.54
C ILE A 116 -84.21 0.91 -51.01
N LYS A 117 -84.90 -0.19 -51.32
CA LYS A 117 -86.22 -0.50 -50.72
C LYS A 117 -86.07 -1.21 -49.38
N ARG A 118 -85.18 -2.20 -49.31
CA ARG A 118 -84.93 -3.02 -48.11
C ARG A 118 -84.56 -2.17 -46.90
N ALA A 119 -83.64 -1.22 -47.07
CA ALA A 119 -83.15 -0.31 -46.05
C ALA A 119 -84.21 0.68 -45.52
N ALA A 120 -85.33 0.87 -46.23
CA ALA A 120 -86.46 1.69 -45.78
C ALA A 120 -87.56 0.87 -45.06
N THR A 121 -87.33 -0.43 -44.81
CA THR A 121 -88.30 -1.30 -44.15
C THR A 121 -88.40 -0.99 -42.65
N THR A 122 -89.55 -0.51 -42.19
CA THR A 122 -89.76 -0.10 -40.79
C THR A 122 -90.15 -1.23 -39.84
N LYS A 123 -90.31 -2.46 -40.30
CA LYS A 123 -90.64 -3.64 -39.47
C LYS A 123 -89.67 -4.76 -39.80
N LEU A 124 -88.75 -5.06 -38.89
CA LEU A 124 -87.75 -6.12 -39.04
C LEU A 124 -88.15 -7.32 -38.19
N GLN A 125 -87.98 -8.53 -38.73
CA GLN A 125 -88.30 -9.80 -38.09
C GLN A 125 -87.17 -10.77 -38.42
N SER A 126 -86.50 -11.27 -37.38
CA SER A 126 -85.39 -12.21 -37.48
C SER A 126 -85.27 -12.90 -36.13
N ALA A 127 -85.84 -14.10 -36.02
CA ALA A 127 -85.92 -14.83 -34.75
C ALA A 127 -84.52 -15.28 -34.30
N GLU A 128 -84.26 -15.24 -33.00
CA GLU A 128 -82.98 -15.61 -32.36
C GLU A 128 -81.73 -14.82 -32.80
N LYS A 129 -81.87 -13.78 -33.64
CA LYS A 129 -80.74 -13.00 -34.15
C LYS A 129 -79.87 -12.45 -33.02
N LEU A 130 -78.56 -12.73 -33.08
CA LEU A 130 -77.58 -12.25 -32.10
C LEU A 130 -77.05 -10.85 -32.40
N MET A 131 -76.60 -10.17 -31.36
CA MET A 131 -75.82 -8.93 -31.44
C MET A 131 -74.49 -9.17 -32.14
N TYR A 132 -74.18 -8.32 -33.12
CA TYR A 132 -72.89 -8.28 -33.79
C TYR A 132 -71.83 -7.53 -32.97
N ILE A 133 -70.64 -8.12 -32.88
CA ILE A 133 -69.50 -7.58 -32.15
C ILE A 133 -68.41 -7.13 -33.11
N CYS A 134 -67.80 -8.07 -33.82
CA CYS A 134 -66.76 -7.88 -34.82
C CYS A 134 -66.85 -8.99 -35.87
N THR A 135 -65.95 -8.98 -36.85
CA THR A 135 -65.83 -10.05 -37.86
C THR A 135 -65.55 -11.41 -37.23
N ASP A 136 -64.72 -11.42 -36.20
CA ASP A 136 -64.13 -12.62 -35.59
C ASP A 136 -65.14 -13.41 -34.73
N GLN A 137 -66.34 -12.85 -34.53
CA GLN A 137 -67.47 -13.51 -33.90
C GLN A 137 -68.18 -14.51 -34.83
N LEU A 138 -68.09 -14.33 -36.15
CA LEU A 138 -68.85 -15.11 -37.12
C LEU A 138 -68.29 -16.54 -37.19
N GLY A 139 -69.16 -17.54 -37.00
CA GLY A 139 -68.76 -18.94 -36.83
C GLY A 139 -68.12 -19.29 -35.47
N LEU A 140 -67.92 -18.30 -34.59
CA LEU A 140 -67.40 -18.43 -33.23
C LEU A 140 -68.35 -17.80 -32.19
N GLU A 141 -69.66 -17.79 -32.45
CA GLU A 141 -70.65 -17.06 -31.65
C GLU A 141 -70.73 -17.49 -30.17
N GLN A 142 -70.11 -18.61 -29.81
CA GLN A 142 -70.06 -19.13 -28.44
C GLN A 142 -69.00 -18.45 -27.57
N ASP A 143 -67.93 -17.91 -28.17
CA ASP A 143 -66.82 -17.26 -27.46
C ASP A 143 -67.11 -15.78 -27.12
N PHE A 144 -68.30 -15.29 -27.48
CA PHE A 144 -68.73 -13.89 -27.41
C PHE A 144 -70.08 -13.70 -26.69
N GLU A 145 -70.44 -12.46 -26.36
CA GLU A 145 -71.71 -12.15 -25.67
C GLU A 145 -72.94 -12.44 -26.56
N GLN A 146 -73.67 -13.52 -26.24
CA GLN A 146 -74.89 -13.94 -26.97
C GLN A 146 -76.15 -13.11 -26.63
N LYS A 147 -76.07 -11.78 -26.74
CA LYS A 147 -77.19 -10.87 -26.56
C LYS A 147 -78.15 -10.94 -27.76
N GLN A 148 -79.35 -11.48 -27.56
CA GLN A 148 -80.36 -11.62 -28.63
C GLN A 148 -81.10 -10.30 -28.94
N MET A 149 -81.54 -10.15 -30.18
CA MET A 149 -82.42 -9.07 -30.62
C MET A 149 -83.81 -9.20 -29.94
N PRO A 150 -84.34 -8.13 -29.31
CA PRO A 150 -85.58 -8.21 -28.55
C PRO A 150 -86.75 -8.79 -29.35
N GLU A 151 -87.48 -9.71 -28.73
CA GLU A 151 -88.71 -10.34 -29.26
C GLU A 151 -88.57 -10.96 -30.68
N GLY A 152 -87.34 -11.15 -31.18
CA GLY A 152 -87.05 -11.51 -32.57
C GLY A 152 -87.53 -10.47 -33.60
N LYS A 153 -87.89 -9.25 -33.16
CA LYS A 153 -88.66 -8.29 -33.95
C LYS A 153 -88.52 -6.87 -33.45
N LEU A 154 -88.15 -5.94 -34.33
CA LEU A 154 -88.02 -4.51 -34.02
C LEU A 154 -88.79 -3.65 -35.04
N THR A 155 -89.21 -2.46 -34.61
CA THR A 155 -89.91 -1.47 -35.45
C THR A 155 -89.08 -0.19 -35.48
N ILE A 156 -88.65 0.25 -36.67
CA ILE A 156 -87.74 1.40 -36.82
C ILE A 156 -88.45 2.71 -36.53
N ASP A 157 -87.83 3.54 -35.70
CA ASP A 157 -88.32 4.85 -35.26
C ASP A 157 -87.60 6.02 -35.91
N GLY A 158 -86.29 5.93 -36.13
CA GLY A 158 -85.52 6.94 -36.84
C GLY A 158 -84.45 6.33 -37.74
N PHE A 159 -83.97 7.13 -38.70
CA PHE A 159 -82.91 6.73 -39.63
C PHE A 159 -81.68 7.63 -39.51
N VAL A 160 -80.49 7.04 -39.45
CA VAL A 160 -79.20 7.74 -39.62
C VAL A 160 -78.71 7.46 -41.03
N LEU A 161 -78.64 8.49 -41.86
CA LEU A 161 -78.25 8.44 -43.27
C LEU A 161 -76.75 8.78 -43.39
N CYS A 162 -75.90 7.76 -43.38
CA CYS A 162 -74.46 7.88 -43.56
C CYS A 162 -74.11 8.27 -45.01
N ILE A 163 -73.35 9.35 -45.15
CA ILE A 163 -72.71 9.79 -46.38
C ILE A 163 -71.23 9.97 -46.05
N ASP A 164 -70.34 9.47 -46.89
CA ASP A 164 -68.90 9.50 -46.65
C ASP A 164 -68.25 10.69 -47.38
N VAL A 165 -67.58 11.56 -46.62
CA VAL A 165 -66.93 12.78 -47.12
C VAL A 165 -65.41 12.64 -47.29
N SER A 166 -64.86 11.44 -47.12
CA SER A 166 -63.41 11.21 -47.21
C SER A 166 -62.88 11.14 -48.64
N GLN A 167 -61.58 11.39 -48.78
CA GLN A 167 -60.83 11.15 -50.01
C GLN A 167 -60.61 9.64 -50.25
N GLY A 168 -60.22 9.25 -51.47
CA GLY A 168 -59.61 7.93 -51.74
C GLY A 168 -60.55 6.72 -51.87
N CYS A 169 -61.86 6.89 -51.77
CA CYS A 169 -62.83 5.78 -51.75
C CYS A 169 -63.06 5.02 -53.10
N ASN A 170 -62.30 5.29 -54.16
CA ASN A 170 -62.45 4.73 -55.52
C ASN A 170 -63.84 4.82 -56.18
N ARG A 171 -64.75 5.63 -55.62
CA ARG A 171 -66.07 5.99 -56.19
C ARG A 171 -66.16 7.49 -56.39
N LYS A 172 -66.97 7.94 -57.37
CA LYS A 172 -67.28 9.36 -57.54
C LYS A 172 -68.28 9.81 -56.48
N PHE A 173 -68.08 11.00 -55.92
CA PHE A 173 -68.98 11.55 -54.91
C PHE A 173 -70.39 11.79 -55.45
N ASP A 174 -70.52 12.28 -56.70
CA ASP A 174 -71.81 12.45 -57.39
C ASP A 174 -72.65 11.17 -57.41
N ASP A 175 -72.02 10.01 -57.62
CA ASP A 175 -72.72 8.73 -57.76
C ASP A 175 -73.18 8.20 -56.41
N GLN A 176 -72.39 8.43 -55.35
CA GLN A 176 -72.87 8.31 -53.97
C GLN A 176 -74.06 9.25 -53.71
N LEU A 177 -73.99 10.52 -54.09
CA LEU A 177 -75.05 11.49 -53.81
C LEU A 177 -76.36 11.20 -54.57
N LYS A 178 -76.27 10.72 -55.82
CA LYS A 178 -77.42 10.19 -56.60
C LYS A 178 -78.08 9.00 -55.89
N PHE A 179 -77.28 8.04 -55.43
CA PHE A 179 -77.76 6.89 -54.66
C PHE A 179 -78.43 7.31 -53.35
N ILE A 180 -77.80 8.23 -52.61
CA ILE A 180 -78.33 8.77 -51.35
C ILE A 180 -79.64 9.54 -51.56
N ASN A 181 -79.81 10.27 -52.66
CA ASN A 181 -81.10 10.90 -52.99
C ASN A 181 -82.21 9.86 -53.27
N ASN A 182 -81.88 8.78 -53.97
CA ASN A 182 -82.82 7.68 -54.23
C ASN A 182 -83.21 6.94 -52.95
N LEU A 183 -82.25 6.69 -52.05
CA LEU A 183 -82.47 6.12 -50.72
C LEU A 183 -83.34 7.03 -49.85
N TYR A 184 -82.96 8.31 -49.70
CA TYR A 184 -83.74 9.34 -49.01
C TYR A 184 -85.19 9.39 -49.49
N THR A 185 -85.41 9.27 -50.81
CA THR A 185 -86.76 9.30 -51.41
C THR A 185 -87.63 8.10 -51.01
N GLN A 186 -87.05 6.97 -50.59
CA GLN A 186 -87.81 5.88 -49.94
C GLN A 186 -87.96 6.12 -48.44
N LEU A 187 -86.89 6.52 -47.74
CA LEU A 187 -86.91 6.79 -46.29
C LEU A 187 -87.99 7.83 -45.93
N ALA A 188 -88.10 8.93 -46.69
CA ALA A 188 -89.08 9.99 -46.45
C ALA A 188 -90.55 9.50 -46.51
N LYS A 189 -90.84 8.44 -47.26
CA LYS A 189 -92.20 7.85 -47.34
C LYS A 189 -92.62 7.17 -46.04
N THR A 190 -91.66 6.75 -45.21
CA THR A 190 -91.93 6.13 -43.90
C THR A 190 -92.49 7.12 -42.88
N LYS A 191 -92.31 8.43 -43.10
CA LYS A 191 -92.62 9.54 -42.17
C LYS A 191 -91.88 9.47 -40.82
N LYS A 192 -90.86 8.60 -40.68
CA LYS A 192 -89.94 8.58 -39.53
C LYS A 192 -88.87 9.68 -39.69
N PRO A 193 -88.35 10.28 -38.59
CA PRO A 193 -87.22 11.23 -38.66
C PRO A 193 -85.97 10.65 -39.31
N ILE A 194 -85.20 11.52 -39.96
CA ILE A 194 -83.95 11.20 -40.65
C ILE A 194 -82.91 12.25 -40.24
N ILE A 195 -81.72 11.82 -39.87
CA ILE A 195 -80.53 12.68 -39.71
C ILE A 195 -79.44 12.22 -40.68
N ILE A 196 -78.61 13.12 -41.20
CA ILE A 196 -77.42 12.78 -41.97
C ILE A 196 -76.23 12.69 -41.03
N ALA A 197 -75.50 11.57 -41.10
CA ALA A 197 -74.13 11.49 -40.62
C ALA A 197 -73.20 11.73 -41.81
N ALA A 198 -72.52 12.87 -41.85
CA ALA A 198 -71.31 13.01 -42.67
C ALA A 198 -70.22 12.22 -41.93
N THR A 199 -69.67 11.20 -42.58
CA THR A 199 -68.79 10.19 -41.97
C THR A 199 -67.36 10.29 -42.50
N LYS A 200 -66.41 9.86 -41.68
CA LYS A 200 -64.96 9.97 -41.91
C LYS A 200 -64.47 11.42 -42.05
N CYS A 201 -65.01 12.32 -41.23
CA CYS A 201 -64.58 13.72 -41.21
C CYS A 201 -63.11 13.92 -40.77
N ASP A 202 -62.43 12.87 -40.31
CA ASP A 202 -60.98 12.85 -40.11
C ASP A 202 -60.15 12.91 -41.40
N GLU A 203 -60.74 12.56 -42.55
CA GLU A 203 -60.11 12.63 -43.88
C GLU A 203 -60.98 13.46 -44.86
N CYS A 204 -61.69 14.45 -44.32
CA CYS A 204 -62.75 15.23 -45.00
C CYS A 204 -62.30 16.03 -46.23
N VAL A 205 -63.16 16.04 -47.25
CA VAL A 205 -63.07 16.94 -48.41
C VAL A 205 -64.16 18.01 -48.32
N ASP A 206 -63.76 19.29 -48.14
CA ASP A 206 -64.68 20.43 -47.95
C ASP A 206 -65.65 20.69 -49.11
N HIS A 207 -65.40 20.13 -50.30
CA HIS A 207 -66.35 20.14 -51.41
C HIS A 207 -67.56 19.25 -51.09
N TYR A 208 -67.31 17.98 -50.75
CA TYR A 208 -68.31 16.96 -50.47
C TYR A 208 -69.18 17.34 -49.27
N LEU A 209 -68.57 17.95 -48.24
CA LEU A 209 -69.30 18.45 -47.07
C LEU A 209 -70.27 19.58 -47.44
N ARG A 210 -69.85 20.56 -48.26
CA ARG A 210 -70.74 21.64 -48.75
C ARG A 210 -71.85 21.10 -49.64
N GLU A 211 -71.59 20.08 -50.46
CA GLU A 211 -72.61 19.42 -51.27
C GLU A 211 -73.66 18.69 -50.42
N ILE A 212 -73.26 18.08 -49.30
CA ILE A 212 -74.19 17.48 -48.33
C ILE A 212 -75.03 18.55 -47.63
N GLN A 213 -74.40 19.65 -47.21
CA GLN A 213 -75.13 20.78 -46.60
C GLN A 213 -76.15 21.38 -47.58
N GLY A 214 -75.79 21.51 -48.86
CA GLY A 214 -76.70 21.90 -49.94
C GLY A 214 -77.79 20.87 -50.25
N PHE A 215 -77.48 19.57 -50.18
CA PHE A 215 -78.47 18.50 -50.29
C PHE A 215 -79.47 18.51 -49.13
N ALA A 216 -79.01 18.82 -47.92
CA ALA A 216 -79.82 18.85 -46.71
C ALA A 216 -80.74 20.08 -46.64
N SER A 217 -80.24 21.28 -46.96
CA SER A 217 -81.04 22.52 -46.94
C SER A 217 -82.21 22.49 -47.92
N ASN A 218 -82.08 21.75 -49.03
CA ASN A 218 -83.14 21.47 -50.00
C ASN A 218 -84.20 20.46 -49.51
N LYS A 219 -84.12 19.97 -48.26
CA LYS A 219 -85.03 18.96 -47.68
C LYS A 219 -85.56 19.42 -46.32
N LYS A 220 -86.87 19.21 -46.09
CA LYS A 220 -87.53 19.69 -44.87
C LYS A 220 -87.05 18.94 -43.62
N ASN A 221 -86.53 19.69 -42.65
CA ASN A 221 -86.10 19.22 -41.32
C ASN A 221 -84.98 18.16 -41.34
N LEU A 222 -84.10 18.17 -42.36
CA LEU A 222 -82.96 17.25 -42.45
C LEU A 222 -81.70 17.90 -41.87
N LEU A 223 -81.19 17.38 -40.75
CA LEU A 223 -79.97 17.87 -40.10
C LEU A 223 -78.73 17.09 -40.58
N VAL A 224 -77.56 17.72 -40.53
CA VAL A 224 -76.25 17.13 -40.87
C VAL A 224 -75.35 17.20 -39.63
N VAL A 225 -74.77 16.06 -39.24
CA VAL A 225 -73.76 15.98 -38.18
C VAL A 225 -72.46 15.46 -38.78
N GLU A 226 -71.37 16.16 -38.52
CA GLU A 226 -70.02 15.84 -39.00
C GLU A 226 -69.32 14.90 -38.00
N THR A 227 -69.03 13.65 -38.40
CA THR A 227 -68.64 12.55 -37.51
C THR A 227 -67.35 11.84 -37.92
N SER A 228 -66.61 11.37 -36.93
CA SER A 228 -65.53 10.39 -37.11
C SER A 228 -65.62 9.30 -36.05
N ALA A 229 -65.92 8.07 -36.47
CA ALA A 229 -65.90 6.91 -35.57
C ALA A 229 -64.49 6.56 -35.08
N ARG A 230 -63.49 6.77 -35.95
CA ARG A 230 -62.06 6.56 -35.69
C ARG A 230 -61.57 7.44 -34.54
N ASN A 231 -61.83 8.75 -34.63
CA ASN A 231 -61.43 9.75 -33.64
C ASN A 231 -62.49 10.00 -32.56
N ASN A 232 -63.56 9.19 -32.50
CA ASN A 232 -64.72 9.34 -31.61
C ASN A 232 -65.33 10.77 -31.56
N ILE A 233 -65.43 11.45 -32.71
CA ILE A 233 -65.98 12.81 -32.79
C ILE A 233 -67.43 12.77 -33.23
N ASN A 234 -68.30 13.44 -32.46
CA ASN A 234 -69.72 13.65 -32.72
C ASN A 234 -70.58 12.39 -32.94
N VAL A 235 -70.05 11.20 -32.64
CA VAL A 235 -70.79 9.94 -32.82
C VAL A 235 -72.02 9.92 -31.94
N GLU A 236 -71.86 10.12 -30.63
CA GLU A 236 -72.97 10.27 -29.67
C GLU A 236 -73.88 11.44 -30.04
N THR A 237 -73.32 12.61 -30.38
CA THR A 237 -74.08 13.79 -30.85
C THR A 237 -75.02 13.47 -32.01
N CYS A 238 -74.65 12.56 -32.92
CA CYS A 238 -75.48 12.19 -34.07
C CYS A 238 -76.71 11.35 -33.67
N PHE A 239 -76.55 10.37 -32.78
CA PHE A 239 -77.66 9.55 -32.30
C PHE A 239 -78.54 10.31 -31.31
N ALA A 240 -77.96 11.04 -30.34
CA ALA A 240 -78.69 11.88 -29.39
C ALA A 240 -79.54 12.95 -30.10
N ALA A 241 -79.01 13.57 -31.17
CA ALA A 241 -79.77 14.51 -31.98
C ALA A 241 -80.96 13.86 -32.69
N LEU A 242 -80.85 12.60 -33.13
CA LEU A 242 -81.98 11.85 -33.68
C LEU A 242 -83.01 11.49 -32.61
N VAL A 243 -82.58 11.14 -31.38
CA VAL A 243 -83.46 10.90 -30.24
C VAL A 243 -84.24 12.18 -29.87
N GLN A 244 -83.60 13.34 -29.86
CA GLN A 244 -84.25 14.65 -29.70
C GLN A 244 -85.21 15.01 -30.85
N MET A 245 -84.99 14.49 -32.07
CA MET A 245 -85.96 14.60 -33.18
C MET A 245 -87.15 13.63 -33.08
N LEU A 246 -87.00 12.54 -32.33
CA LEU A 246 -88.07 11.56 -32.05
C LEU A 246 -88.95 12.03 -30.88
N ASP A 247 -88.32 12.49 -29.81
CA ASP A 247 -88.97 12.95 -28.58
C ASP A 247 -89.22 14.46 -28.61
N LYS A 248 -90.41 14.85 -29.06
CA LYS A 248 -90.83 16.26 -29.26
C LYS A 248 -90.93 17.08 -27.97
N THR A 249 -90.73 16.47 -26.79
CA THR A 249 -90.67 17.20 -25.52
C THR A 249 -89.27 17.75 -25.22
N ARG A 250 -88.22 17.25 -25.88
CA ARG A 250 -86.83 17.64 -25.64
C ARG A 250 -86.43 18.94 -26.33
N SER A 251 -85.27 19.45 -25.91
CA SER A 251 -84.55 20.57 -26.51
C SER A 251 -84.25 20.33 -28.01
N LYS A 252 -84.07 21.41 -28.79
CA LYS A 252 -83.60 21.28 -30.17
C LYS A 252 -82.13 20.81 -30.18
N PRO A 253 -81.74 19.88 -31.06
CA PRO A 253 -80.38 19.36 -31.10
C PRO A 253 -79.32 20.43 -31.39
N LYS A 254 -78.34 20.50 -30.49
CA LYS A 254 -77.16 21.36 -30.62
C LYS A 254 -76.05 20.60 -31.35
N ILE A 255 -75.85 20.94 -32.62
CA ILE A 255 -74.80 20.34 -33.46
C ILE A 255 -73.54 21.23 -33.39
N ILE A 256 -72.38 20.61 -33.22
CA ILE A 256 -71.06 21.27 -33.14
C ILE A 256 -70.23 20.83 -34.36
N PRO A 257 -69.59 21.74 -35.12
CA PRO A 257 -68.73 21.38 -36.24
C PRO A 257 -67.57 20.45 -35.85
N TYR A 258 -67.14 19.57 -36.76
CA TYR A 258 -66.11 18.56 -36.48
C TYR A 258 -64.82 19.17 -35.93
N LEU A 259 -64.36 20.30 -36.49
CA LEU A 259 -63.12 20.96 -36.07
C LEU A 259 -63.17 21.55 -34.65
N GLU A 260 -64.35 21.86 -34.11
CA GLU A 260 -64.51 22.34 -32.74
C GLU A 260 -64.64 21.15 -31.78
N ALA A 261 -65.48 20.17 -32.11
CA ALA A 261 -65.63 18.95 -31.33
C ALA A 261 -64.29 18.17 -31.22
N PHE A 262 -63.50 18.12 -32.30
CA PHE A 262 -62.16 17.53 -32.31
C PHE A 262 -61.17 18.26 -31.41
N LYS A 263 -61.21 19.61 -31.33
CA LYS A 263 -60.36 20.38 -30.39
C LYS A 263 -60.71 20.06 -28.94
N ILE A 264 -62.00 20.02 -28.60
CA ILE A 264 -62.49 19.72 -27.24
C ILE A 264 -62.12 18.28 -26.85
N HIS A 265 -62.35 17.31 -27.72
CA HIS A 265 -61.98 15.91 -27.50
C HIS A 265 -60.46 15.76 -27.34
N ARG A 266 -59.65 16.36 -28.23
CA ARG A 266 -58.19 16.33 -28.13
C ARG A 266 -57.67 16.94 -26.83
N GLN A 267 -58.26 18.04 -26.35
CA GLN A 267 -57.88 18.65 -25.07
C GLN A 267 -58.21 17.73 -23.88
N THR A 268 -59.32 16.98 -23.98
CA THR A 268 -59.72 15.96 -22.99
C THR A 268 -58.71 14.80 -22.97
N VAL A 269 -58.34 14.27 -24.14
CA VAL A 269 -57.33 13.21 -24.29
C VAL A 269 -55.96 13.63 -23.76
N ILE A 270 -55.52 14.87 -24.03
CA ILE A 270 -54.28 15.42 -23.48
C ILE A 270 -54.35 15.49 -21.95
N SER A 271 -55.45 16.01 -21.38
CA SER A 271 -55.61 16.10 -19.93
C SER A 271 -55.61 14.73 -19.23
N ALA A 272 -56.28 13.72 -19.83
CA ALA A 272 -56.25 12.35 -19.35
C ALA A 272 -54.84 11.73 -19.45
N SER A 273 -54.09 12.04 -20.53
CA SER A 273 -52.69 11.60 -20.70
C SER A 273 -51.78 12.19 -19.61
N ASP A 274 -51.85 13.51 -19.39
CA ASP A 274 -51.06 14.20 -18.37
C ASP A 274 -51.35 13.69 -16.95
N LYS A 275 -52.60 13.32 -16.67
CA LYS A 275 -53.01 12.67 -15.40
C LYS A 275 -52.43 11.26 -15.28
N PHE A 276 -52.58 10.43 -16.31
CA PHE A 276 -52.10 9.05 -16.30
C PHE A 276 -50.57 8.95 -16.21
N ASP A 277 -49.83 9.81 -16.93
CA ASP A 277 -48.37 9.90 -16.82
C ASP A 277 -47.93 10.23 -15.38
N LYS A 278 -48.60 11.20 -14.72
CA LYS A 278 -48.33 11.54 -13.30
C LYS A 278 -48.67 10.39 -12.35
N LEU A 279 -49.79 9.72 -12.56
CA LEU A 279 -50.23 8.56 -11.77
C LEU A 279 -49.22 7.40 -11.86
N ILE A 280 -48.70 7.13 -13.05
CA ILE A 280 -47.66 6.12 -13.30
C ILE A 280 -46.35 6.51 -12.59
N VAL A 281 -45.88 7.75 -12.74
CA VAL A 281 -44.65 8.25 -12.08
C VAL A 281 -44.76 8.20 -10.55
N GLN A 282 -45.93 8.49 -9.98
CA GLN A 282 -46.16 8.43 -8.53
C GLN A 282 -46.22 7.00 -8.00
N THR A 283 -46.91 6.10 -8.72
CA THR A 283 -47.17 4.71 -8.31
C THR A 283 -45.98 3.78 -8.54
N VAL A 284 -45.19 4.01 -9.60
CA VAL A 284 -44.14 3.10 -10.08
C VAL A 284 -42.78 3.76 -9.87
N ARG A 285 -42.03 3.26 -8.88
CA ARG A 285 -40.66 3.71 -8.55
C ARG A 285 -39.58 2.66 -8.78
N ASP A 286 -39.99 1.41 -8.98
CA ASP A 286 -39.14 0.26 -9.27
C ASP A 286 -39.33 -0.15 -10.73
N TYR A 287 -38.22 -0.37 -11.43
CA TYR A 287 -38.21 -0.74 -12.85
C TYR A 287 -38.46 -2.24 -13.08
N HIS A 288 -38.44 -3.07 -12.04
CA HIS A 288 -38.88 -4.47 -12.10
C HIS A 288 -40.41 -4.64 -12.07
N ALA A 289 -41.17 -3.55 -11.90
CA ALA A 289 -42.62 -3.61 -11.80
C ALA A 289 -43.25 -4.18 -13.08
N VAL A 290 -44.22 -5.09 -12.90
CA VAL A 290 -44.89 -5.80 -14.00
C VAL A 290 -46.25 -5.18 -14.30
N TRP A 291 -46.55 -4.93 -15.58
CA TRP A 291 -47.81 -4.30 -16.04
C TRP A 291 -49.07 -4.95 -15.44
N LYS A 292 -49.13 -6.29 -15.35
CA LYS A 292 -50.27 -7.02 -14.77
C LYS A 292 -50.51 -6.65 -13.30
N THR A 293 -49.45 -6.44 -12.53
CA THR A 293 -49.52 -6.07 -11.11
C THR A 293 -49.89 -4.60 -10.95
N VAL A 294 -49.32 -3.71 -11.78
CA VAL A 294 -49.58 -2.26 -11.73
C VAL A 294 -50.99 -1.93 -12.22
N SER A 295 -51.41 -2.43 -13.39
CA SER A 295 -52.77 -2.24 -13.89
C SER A 295 -53.83 -2.77 -12.92
N ASN A 296 -53.62 -3.93 -12.29
CA ASN A 296 -54.54 -4.43 -11.26
C ASN A 296 -54.65 -3.52 -10.02
N LYS A 297 -53.61 -2.74 -9.68
CA LYS A 297 -53.68 -1.72 -8.61
C LYS A 297 -54.39 -0.44 -9.08
N LEU A 298 -54.19 -0.05 -10.34
CA LEU A 298 -54.74 1.18 -10.93
C LEU A 298 -56.20 1.05 -11.39
N LYS A 299 -56.74 -0.16 -11.55
CA LYS A 299 -58.09 -0.44 -12.09
C LYS A 299 -59.23 0.37 -11.47
N ASN A 300 -59.14 0.73 -10.19
CA ASN A 300 -60.20 1.45 -9.48
C ASN A 300 -59.92 2.98 -9.38
N HIS A 301 -58.96 3.50 -10.14
CA HIS A 301 -58.56 4.91 -10.11
C HIS A 301 -59.16 5.64 -11.32
N SER A 302 -59.89 6.75 -11.10
CA SER A 302 -60.60 7.48 -12.17
C SER A 302 -59.69 7.86 -13.34
N ASP A 303 -58.50 8.42 -13.06
CA ASP A 303 -57.57 8.82 -14.12
C ASP A 303 -56.99 7.65 -14.93
N TYR A 304 -57.04 6.42 -14.40
CA TYR A 304 -56.71 5.22 -15.16
C TYR A 304 -57.90 4.81 -16.05
N GLU A 305 -59.11 4.76 -15.50
CA GLU A 305 -60.31 4.43 -16.27
C GLU A 305 -60.58 5.45 -17.39
N ASP A 306 -60.47 6.75 -17.12
CA ASP A 306 -60.56 7.84 -18.10
C ASP A 306 -59.59 7.62 -19.27
N TYR A 307 -58.32 7.36 -18.95
CA TYR A 307 -57.29 7.15 -19.97
C TYR A 307 -57.52 5.86 -20.78
N ILE A 308 -57.89 4.75 -20.13
CA ILE A 308 -58.18 3.48 -20.81
C ILE A 308 -59.42 3.62 -21.71
N ASN A 309 -60.47 4.32 -21.26
CA ASN A 309 -61.67 4.56 -22.04
C ASN A 309 -61.40 5.42 -23.29
N LEU A 310 -60.46 6.37 -23.22
CA LEU A 310 -60.13 7.29 -24.32
C LEU A 310 -59.02 6.78 -25.27
N GLU A 311 -57.94 6.22 -24.72
CA GLU A 311 -56.69 5.91 -25.45
C GLU A 311 -56.36 4.40 -25.51
N GLY A 312 -56.95 3.58 -24.63
CA GLY A 312 -56.86 2.13 -24.66
C GLY A 312 -55.69 1.50 -23.90
N THR A 313 -55.88 0.25 -23.47
CA THR A 313 -54.94 -0.57 -22.69
C THR A 313 -53.59 -0.73 -23.40
N VAL A 314 -53.58 -0.81 -24.73
CA VAL A 314 -52.34 -0.95 -25.52
C VAL A 314 -51.46 0.30 -25.41
N LYS A 315 -52.04 1.50 -25.47
CA LYS A 315 -51.29 2.75 -25.26
C LYS A 315 -50.85 2.89 -23.81
N ALA A 316 -51.74 2.59 -22.86
CA ALA A 316 -51.43 2.64 -21.42
C ALA A 316 -50.23 1.74 -21.05
N LYS A 317 -50.19 0.51 -21.58
CA LYS A 317 -49.07 -0.41 -21.43
C LYS A 317 -47.78 0.12 -22.06
N LYS A 318 -47.86 0.79 -23.23
CA LYS A 318 -46.69 1.40 -23.89
C LYS A 318 -46.11 2.56 -23.09
N THR A 319 -46.96 3.44 -22.57
CA THR A 319 -46.58 4.53 -21.66
C THR A 319 -45.93 4.00 -20.38
N PHE A 320 -46.53 2.98 -19.75
CA PHE A 320 -45.92 2.30 -18.61
C PHE A 320 -44.54 1.70 -18.95
N SER A 321 -44.41 1.03 -20.10
CA SER A 321 -43.13 0.42 -20.52
C SER A 321 -42.04 1.48 -20.70
N LYS A 322 -42.38 2.62 -21.34
CA LYS A 322 -41.48 3.78 -21.48
C LYS A 322 -41.02 4.34 -20.11
N HIS A 323 -41.91 4.39 -19.12
CA HIS A 323 -41.56 4.81 -17.75
C HIS A 323 -40.63 3.80 -17.06
N ILE A 324 -40.86 2.50 -17.24
CA ILE A 324 -39.96 1.44 -16.77
C ILE A 324 -38.56 1.56 -17.40
N ASP A 325 -38.47 1.79 -18.72
CA ASP A 325 -37.20 2.01 -19.40
C ASP A 325 -36.47 3.25 -18.84
N GLN A 326 -37.20 4.35 -18.57
CA GLN A 326 -36.66 5.56 -17.96
C GLN A 326 -36.13 5.31 -16.53
N LEU A 327 -36.86 4.56 -15.70
CA LEU A 327 -36.39 4.17 -14.36
C LEU A 327 -35.13 3.30 -14.42
N LYS A 328 -35.04 2.36 -15.37
CA LYS A 328 -33.85 1.52 -15.56
C LYS A 328 -32.63 2.36 -15.95
N GLN A 329 -32.78 3.30 -16.89
CA GLN A 329 -31.69 4.19 -17.31
C GLN A 329 -31.22 5.10 -16.16
N GLU A 330 -32.14 5.62 -15.35
CA GLU A 330 -31.82 6.43 -14.17
C GLU A 330 -31.11 5.61 -13.06
N HIS A 331 -31.44 4.32 -12.91
CA HIS A 331 -30.73 3.40 -12.01
C HIS A 331 -29.30 3.11 -12.50
N ILE A 332 -29.13 2.81 -13.79
CA ILE A 332 -27.82 2.64 -14.44
C ILE A 332 -26.96 3.89 -14.26
N ARG A 333 -27.51 5.09 -14.49
CA ARG A 333 -26.81 6.37 -14.28
C ARG A 333 -26.29 6.51 -12.84
N LYS A 334 -27.13 6.24 -11.85
CA LYS A 334 -26.76 6.30 -10.42
C LYS A 334 -25.61 5.35 -10.08
N ARG A 335 -25.67 4.09 -10.54
CA ARG A 335 -24.59 3.11 -10.34
C ARG A 335 -23.30 3.55 -11.04
N LYS A 336 -23.38 4.06 -12.29
CA LYS A 336 -22.22 4.60 -13.02
C LYS A 336 -21.49 5.67 -12.21
N GLU A 337 -22.24 6.63 -11.64
CA GLU A 337 -21.66 7.69 -10.82
C GLU A 337 -21.12 7.18 -9.47
N GLU A 338 -21.73 6.19 -8.85
CA GLU A 338 -21.22 5.55 -7.62
C GLU A 338 -19.85 4.90 -7.85
N TYR A 339 -19.70 4.13 -8.94
CA TYR A 339 -18.42 3.56 -9.34
C TYR A 339 -17.39 4.64 -9.69
N LEU A 340 -17.76 5.68 -10.44
CA LEU A 340 -16.86 6.78 -10.80
C LEU A 340 -16.42 7.62 -9.58
N ARG A 341 -17.26 7.76 -8.55
CA ARG A 341 -16.86 8.35 -7.24
C ARG A 341 -15.91 7.45 -6.44
N THR A 342 -15.93 6.13 -6.68
CA THR A 342 -15.07 5.13 -6.01
C THR A 342 -13.74 4.92 -6.74
N LEU A 343 -13.69 5.20 -8.04
CA LEU A 343 -12.51 5.01 -8.89
C LEU A 343 -11.26 5.79 -8.42
N PRO A 344 -11.30 7.06 -7.95
CA PRO A 344 -10.12 7.76 -7.45
C PRO A 344 -9.43 7.04 -6.27
N ARG A 345 -10.21 6.48 -5.33
CA ARG A 345 -9.68 5.68 -4.21
C ARG A 345 -9.07 4.36 -4.70
N THR A 346 -9.70 3.76 -5.69
CA THR A 346 -9.24 2.52 -6.35
C THR A 346 -7.88 2.74 -7.03
N LEU A 347 -7.75 3.83 -7.80
CA LEU A 347 -6.50 4.21 -8.47
C LEU A 347 -5.39 4.57 -7.47
N ASN A 348 -5.71 5.31 -6.39
CA ASN A 348 -4.74 5.57 -5.31
C ASN A 348 -4.26 4.29 -4.60
N THR A 349 -5.05 3.22 -4.59
CA THR A 349 -4.64 1.94 -3.98
C THR A 349 -3.81 1.09 -4.95
N LEU A 350 -4.23 0.98 -6.21
CA LEU A 350 -3.64 0.06 -7.20
C LEU A 350 -2.50 0.68 -8.03
N LEU A 351 -2.50 2.01 -8.21
CA LEU A 351 -1.51 2.79 -8.96
C LEU A 351 -1.00 4.01 -8.13
N PRO A 352 -0.39 3.80 -6.94
CA PRO A 352 0.04 4.89 -6.07
C PRO A 352 1.32 5.62 -6.53
N LYS A 353 2.09 5.07 -7.48
CA LYS A 353 3.39 5.61 -7.90
C LYS A 353 3.33 6.20 -9.29
N LEU A 354 3.82 7.43 -9.44
CA LEU A 354 3.87 8.12 -10.72
C LEU A 354 4.77 7.41 -11.74
N GLU A 355 5.91 6.88 -11.29
CA GLU A 355 6.91 6.22 -12.13
C GLU A 355 6.38 4.98 -12.87
N GLU A 356 5.30 4.37 -12.35
CA GLU A 356 4.66 3.20 -12.95
C GLU A 356 3.61 3.60 -14.02
N ILE A 357 3.21 4.87 -14.13
CA ILE A 357 2.06 5.31 -14.95
C ILE A 357 2.27 6.59 -15.79
N GLU A 358 3.23 7.45 -15.46
CA GLU A 358 3.47 8.77 -16.09
C GLU A 358 3.60 8.75 -17.62
N ASN A 359 4.11 7.64 -18.16
CA ASN A 359 4.38 7.44 -19.57
C ASN A 359 3.39 6.46 -20.25
N LEU A 360 2.33 6.03 -19.55
CA LEU A 360 1.33 5.09 -20.07
C LEU A 360 0.10 5.80 -20.62
N SER A 361 -0.36 5.39 -21.80
CA SER A 361 -1.71 5.69 -22.25
C SER A 361 -2.76 5.01 -21.36
N TRP A 362 -4.01 5.49 -21.38
CA TRP A 362 -5.08 4.90 -20.57
C TRP A 362 -5.30 3.41 -20.86
N ALA A 363 -5.19 2.99 -22.13
CA ALA A 363 -5.30 1.58 -22.52
C ALA A 363 -4.17 0.70 -21.95
N GLU A 364 -2.95 1.23 -21.81
CA GLU A 364 -1.83 0.52 -21.18
C GLU A 364 -1.99 0.49 -19.66
N ALA A 365 -2.49 1.57 -19.04
CA ALA A 365 -2.79 1.62 -17.62
C ALA A 365 -3.88 0.62 -17.21
N ILE A 366 -4.92 0.42 -18.03
CA ILE A 366 -5.94 -0.63 -17.86
C ILE A 366 -5.28 -2.03 -17.84
N GLN A 367 -4.38 -2.32 -18.79
CA GLN A 367 -3.62 -3.58 -18.82
C GLN A 367 -2.66 -3.75 -17.63
N VAL A 368 -2.28 -2.68 -16.94
CA VAL A 368 -1.46 -2.72 -15.71
C VAL A 368 -2.35 -2.88 -14.47
N LEU A 369 -3.58 -2.35 -14.47
CA LEU A 369 -4.57 -2.56 -13.41
C LEU A 369 -5.02 -4.02 -13.33
N GLU A 370 -5.36 -4.63 -14.47
CA GLU A 370 -5.78 -6.04 -14.60
C GLU A 370 -4.75 -7.02 -13.99
N LYS A 371 -3.47 -6.66 -14.02
CA LYS A 371 -2.35 -7.49 -13.53
C LYS A 371 -1.99 -7.27 -12.05
N ARG A 372 -2.72 -6.43 -11.30
CA ARG A 372 -2.48 -6.21 -9.87
C ARG A 372 -3.07 -7.38 -9.06
N PRO A 373 -2.40 -7.86 -7.99
CA PRO A 373 -2.91 -8.97 -7.18
C PRO A 373 -4.28 -8.65 -6.55
N ASP A 374 -4.46 -7.41 -6.10
CA ASP A 374 -5.67 -6.92 -5.44
C ASP A 374 -6.80 -6.56 -6.42
N PHE A 375 -6.61 -6.74 -7.74
CA PHE A 375 -7.57 -6.34 -8.77
C PHE A 375 -8.99 -6.89 -8.49
N SER A 376 -9.09 -8.17 -8.10
CA SER A 376 -10.37 -8.85 -7.81
C SER A 376 -11.14 -8.31 -6.59
N LEU A 377 -10.47 -7.55 -5.71
CA LEU A 377 -11.08 -6.87 -4.55
C LEU A 377 -11.74 -5.54 -4.94
N TRP A 378 -11.32 -4.94 -6.06
CA TRP A 378 -11.77 -3.61 -6.51
C TRP A 378 -12.59 -3.66 -7.80
N PHE A 379 -12.36 -4.65 -8.65
CA PHE A 379 -12.99 -4.79 -9.96
C PHE A 379 -13.75 -6.12 -10.12
N VAL A 380 -14.73 -6.12 -11.02
CA VAL A 380 -15.44 -7.32 -11.48
C VAL A 380 -15.38 -7.43 -13.01
N MET A 381 -15.03 -8.62 -13.49
CA MET A 381 -15.00 -8.95 -14.92
C MET A 381 -16.37 -9.52 -15.35
N LEU A 382 -16.89 -9.04 -16.47
CA LEU A 382 -18.13 -9.51 -17.09
C LEU A 382 -17.81 -9.81 -18.56
N GLU A 383 -17.59 -11.08 -18.89
CA GLU A 383 -16.80 -11.47 -20.08
C GLU A 383 -17.50 -11.26 -21.44
N THR A 384 -18.84 -11.16 -21.48
CA THR A 384 -19.60 -11.28 -22.74
C THR A 384 -20.63 -10.17 -23.00
N VAL A 385 -21.01 -9.37 -21.99
CA VAL A 385 -22.08 -8.36 -22.07
C VAL A 385 -21.70 -7.17 -21.19
N PRO A 386 -21.86 -5.90 -21.64
CA PRO A 386 -21.56 -4.73 -20.83
C PRO A 386 -22.36 -4.69 -19.53
N TRP A 387 -21.79 -4.15 -18.46
CA TRP A 387 -22.34 -4.24 -17.12
C TRP A 387 -23.77 -3.69 -17.00
N ASP A 388 -24.09 -2.62 -17.74
CA ASP A 388 -25.39 -1.95 -17.78
C ASP A 388 -26.54 -2.79 -18.38
N GLN A 389 -26.19 -3.89 -19.06
CA GLN A 389 -27.10 -4.86 -19.66
C GLN A 389 -27.17 -6.19 -18.89
N THR A 390 -26.43 -6.32 -17.78
CA THR A 390 -26.42 -7.52 -16.92
C THR A 390 -27.11 -7.31 -15.58
N ASP A 391 -27.47 -8.39 -14.90
CA ASP A 391 -27.97 -8.42 -13.52
C ASP A 391 -26.99 -7.82 -12.48
N HIS A 392 -25.80 -7.37 -12.88
CA HIS A 392 -24.87 -6.66 -11.99
C HIS A 392 -25.39 -5.27 -11.60
N ILE A 393 -26.27 -4.65 -12.40
CA ILE A 393 -26.89 -3.36 -12.05
C ILE A 393 -27.68 -3.40 -10.73
N ASP A 394 -28.23 -4.55 -10.36
CA ASP A 394 -29.03 -4.74 -9.13
C ASP A 394 -28.23 -5.31 -7.95
N LYS A 395 -26.95 -5.65 -8.16
CA LYS A 395 -26.06 -6.16 -7.11
C LYS A 395 -25.50 -5.01 -6.26
N VAL A 396 -26.39 -4.25 -5.63
CA VAL A 396 -26.07 -3.05 -4.80
C VAL A 396 -25.09 -3.36 -3.66
N THR A 397 -25.06 -4.61 -3.16
CA THR A 397 -24.10 -5.10 -2.17
C THR A 397 -22.68 -5.26 -2.72
N ASP A 398 -22.51 -5.49 -4.04
CA ASP A 398 -21.20 -5.51 -4.68
C ASP A 398 -20.78 -4.06 -4.99
N ARG A 399 -19.67 -3.65 -4.38
CA ARG A 399 -19.08 -2.32 -4.53
C ARG A 399 -17.92 -2.28 -5.52
N ARG A 400 -17.57 -3.43 -6.11
CA ARG A 400 -16.51 -3.51 -7.10
C ARG A 400 -16.95 -2.83 -8.40
N ILE A 401 -16.00 -2.16 -9.03
CA ILE A 401 -16.21 -1.42 -10.26
C ILE A 401 -16.26 -2.43 -11.42
N PRO A 402 -17.26 -2.38 -12.32
CA PRO A 402 -17.23 -3.18 -13.54
C PRO A 402 -16.03 -2.78 -14.40
N PHE A 403 -15.19 -3.73 -14.80
CA PHE A 403 -13.94 -3.44 -15.50
C PHE A 403 -14.17 -2.73 -16.85
N ASP A 404 -15.26 -3.06 -17.54
CA ASP A 404 -15.70 -2.42 -18.78
C ASP A 404 -16.13 -0.94 -18.59
N LEU A 405 -16.42 -0.49 -17.36
CA LEU A 405 -16.57 0.94 -17.08
C LEU A 405 -15.27 1.73 -17.33
N LEU A 406 -14.10 1.10 -17.23
CA LEU A 406 -12.83 1.76 -17.55
C LEU A 406 -12.73 2.16 -19.03
N CYS A 407 -13.53 1.55 -19.91
CA CYS A 407 -13.60 1.91 -21.33
C CYS A 407 -14.36 3.22 -21.60
N THR A 408 -14.91 3.91 -20.60
CA THR A 408 -15.63 5.19 -20.81
C THR A 408 -14.75 6.43 -20.58
N LEU A 409 -15.07 7.50 -21.32
CA LEU A 409 -14.34 8.78 -21.26
C LEU A 409 -14.37 9.45 -19.87
N GLU A 410 -15.35 9.13 -19.02
CA GLU A 410 -15.39 9.63 -17.64
C GLU A 410 -14.38 8.91 -16.75
N ALA A 411 -14.18 7.60 -16.93
CA ALA A 411 -13.14 6.84 -16.23
C ALA A 411 -11.73 7.30 -16.66
N GLU A 412 -11.54 7.57 -17.95
CA GLU A 412 -10.29 8.16 -18.45
C GLU A 412 -9.99 9.53 -17.82
N LYS A 413 -10.99 10.42 -17.72
CA LYS A 413 -10.82 11.73 -17.05
C LYS A 413 -10.44 11.59 -15.58
N VAL A 414 -11.00 10.61 -14.87
CA VAL A 414 -10.62 10.30 -13.49
C VAL A 414 -9.16 9.81 -13.41
N TYR A 415 -8.71 8.96 -14.34
CA TYR A 415 -7.31 8.56 -14.44
C TYR A 415 -6.37 9.73 -14.75
N GLN A 416 -6.71 10.60 -15.71
CA GLN A 416 -5.93 11.79 -16.04
C GLN A 416 -5.81 12.72 -14.81
N SER A 417 -6.89 12.89 -14.04
CA SER A 417 -6.86 13.66 -12.77
C SER A 417 -6.01 12.98 -11.69
N HIS A 418 -5.98 11.64 -11.63
CA HIS A 418 -5.13 10.89 -10.70
C HIS A 418 -3.64 11.04 -11.04
N VAL A 419 -3.28 10.98 -12.34
CA VAL A 419 -1.90 11.25 -12.79
C VAL A 419 -1.49 12.68 -12.44
N GLN A 420 -2.34 13.69 -12.71
CA GLN A 420 -2.06 15.09 -12.35
C GLN A 420 -1.88 15.29 -10.84
N HIS A 421 -2.67 14.61 -10.00
CA HIS A 421 -2.51 14.60 -8.55
C HIS A 421 -1.16 14.01 -8.09
N LEU A 422 -0.72 12.90 -8.69
CA LEU A 422 0.59 12.33 -8.37
C LEU A 422 1.77 13.18 -8.88
N VAL A 423 1.61 13.88 -10.01
CA VAL A 423 2.59 14.87 -10.51
C VAL A 423 2.72 16.06 -9.54
N SER A 424 1.61 16.62 -9.07
CA SER A 424 1.65 17.75 -8.14
C SER A 424 2.18 17.35 -6.76
N GLU A 425 1.82 16.17 -6.25
CA GLU A 425 2.31 15.65 -4.97
C GLU A 425 3.82 15.36 -5.01
N LYS A 426 4.32 14.74 -6.08
CA LYS A 426 5.77 14.55 -6.28
C LYS A 426 6.52 15.88 -6.28
N ARG A 427 6.04 16.87 -7.03
CA ARG A 427 6.63 18.21 -7.08
C ARG A 427 6.56 18.91 -5.71
N ARG A 428 5.52 18.68 -4.91
CA ARG A 428 5.41 19.19 -3.53
C ARG A 428 6.48 18.59 -2.62
N VAL A 429 6.75 17.30 -2.72
CA VAL A 429 7.84 16.62 -2.00
C VAL A 429 9.23 17.13 -2.46
N GLU A 430 9.45 17.28 -3.76
CA GLU A 430 10.69 17.86 -4.31
C GLU A 430 10.94 19.30 -3.83
N MET A 431 9.88 20.11 -3.68
CA MET A 431 10.00 21.44 -3.11
C MET A 431 10.20 21.43 -1.59
N LYS A 432 9.61 20.49 -0.83
CA LYS A 432 9.98 20.30 0.59
C LYS A 432 11.46 19.97 0.77
N GLU A 433 12.00 19.08 -0.06
CA GLU A 433 13.42 18.73 -0.12
C GLU A 433 14.29 19.95 -0.42
N LYS A 434 13.92 20.77 -1.42
CA LYS A 434 14.63 22.02 -1.75
C LYS A 434 14.57 23.02 -0.58
N PHE A 435 13.40 23.22 0.02
CA PHE A 435 13.22 24.14 1.14
C PHE A 435 14.04 23.71 2.37
N LYS A 436 14.11 22.39 2.67
CA LYS A 436 14.97 21.88 3.74
C LYS A 436 16.45 22.21 3.48
N LYS A 437 16.91 22.06 2.24
CA LYS A 437 18.28 22.42 1.83
C LYS A 437 18.55 23.93 1.92
N THR A 438 17.55 24.77 1.63
CA THR A 438 17.65 26.22 1.89
C THR A 438 17.84 26.48 3.39
N LEU A 439 17.05 25.87 4.27
CA LEU A 439 17.22 25.99 5.74
C LEU A 439 18.63 25.55 6.19
N GLU A 440 19.13 24.41 5.71
CA GLU A 440 20.47 23.88 6.02
C GLU A 440 21.62 24.82 5.62
N THR A 441 21.38 25.82 4.75
CA THR A 441 22.38 26.83 4.36
C THR A 441 22.29 28.15 5.15
N ILE A 442 21.30 28.34 6.03
CA ILE A 442 21.09 29.60 6.75
C ILE A 442 21.84 29.56 8.11
N PRO A 443 22.91 30.35 8.30
CA PRO A 443 23.80 30.23 9.46
C PRO A 443 23.21 30.78 10.77
N ILE A 444 22.10 31.51 10.71
CA ILE A 444 21.42 32.05 11.91
C ILE A 444 20.49 31.03 12.60
N ILE A 445 20.24 29.86 11.99
CA ILE A 445 19.39 28.83 12.60
C ILE A 445 20.13 28.17 13.77
N SER A 446 19.56 28.32 14.98
CA SER A 446 20.07 27.73 16.23
C SER A 446 19.12 26.65 16.78
N PRO A 447 19.62 25.61 17.48
CA PRO A 447 18.76 24.61 18.12
C PRO A 447 17.76 25.25 19.10
N GLY A 448 16.49 24.85 19.01
CA GLY A 448 15.43 25.39 19.86
C GLY A 448 14.91 26.77 19.46
N GLN A 449 15.28 27.27 18.28
CA GLN A 449 14.75 28.53 17.75
C GLN A 449 13.31 28.35 17.21
N PRO A 450 12.37 29.26 17.56
CA PRO A 450 11.02 29.27 17.00
C PRO A 450 11.03 29.66 15.52
N TRP A 451 9.99 29.23 14.79
CA TRP A 451 9.84 29.44 13.35
C TRP A 451 9.65 30.91 13.00
N GLU A 452 8.96 31.63 13.87
CA GLU A 452 8.53 33.02 13.75
C GLU A 452 9.74 33.98 13.67
N GLU A 453 10.85 33.66 14.34
CA GLU A 453 12.13 34.38 14.22
C GLU A 453 12.75 34.26 12.81
N LEU A 454 12.46 33.17 12.08
CA LEU A 454 13.13 32.85 10.81
C LEU A 454 12.35 33.27 9.56
N MET A 455 11.03 33.43 9.64
CA MET A 455 10.16 33.63 8.47
C MET A 455 10.66 34.70 7.48
N CYS A 456 11.17 35.83 7.99
CA CYS A 456 11.71 36.94 7.20
C CYS A 456 12.91 36.57 6.31
N PHE A 457 13.73 35.59 6.71
CA PHE A 457 14.95 35.20 5.99
C PHE A 457 14.68 34.23 4.83
N VAL A 458 13.49 33.62 4.77
CA VAL A 458 13.11 32.64 3.75
C VAL A 458 12.01 33.12 2.79
N LEU A 459 11.49 34.35 2.98
CA LEU A 459 10.37 34.88 2.19
C LEU A 459 10.59 34.82 0.68
N ASP A 460 11.84 34.94 0.22
CA ASP A 460 12.16 34.98 -1.20
C ASP A 460 12.42 33.62 -1.87
N ASP A 461 12.57 32.54 -1.10
CA ASP A 461 12.86 31.20 -1.63
C ASP A 461 11.69 30.65 -2.48
N GLU A 462 12.02 30.05 -3.63
CA GLU A 462 11.02 29.54 -4.58
C GLU A 462 10.22 28.36 -4.02
N ALA A 463 10.83 27.52 -3.17
CA ALA A 463 10.18 26.37 -2.59
C ALA A 463 9.29 26.76 -1.41
N TYR A 464 9.73 27.72 -0.58
CA TYR A 464 8.90 28.41 0.41
C TYR A 464 7.62 28.96 -0.23
N LYS A 465 7.75 29.68 -1.35
CA LYS A 465 6.62 30.22 -2.13
C LYS A 465 5.71 29.12 -2.72
N PHE A 466 6.22 27.93 -3.00
CA PHE A 466 5.46 26.81 -3.60
C PHE A 466 4.72 25.93 -2.58
N ILE A 467 5.31 25.65 -1.42
CA ILE A 467 4.72 24.74 -0.42
C ILE A 467 3.75 25.48 0.53
N SER A 468 2.80 24.73 1.11
CA SER A 468 1.79 25.27 2.03
C SER A 468 2.38 25.71 3.37
N GLU A 469 1.66 26.52 4.14
CA GLU A 469 2.14 27.03 5.43
C GLU A 469 2.42 25.90 6.44
N SER A 470 1.52 24.92 6.55
CA SER A 470 1.75 23.71 7.34
C SER A 470 2.97 22.92 6.87
N ASP A 471 3.19 22.83 5.55
CA ASP A 471 4.37 22.18 4.98
C ASP A 471 5.69 22.90 5.34
N ARG A 472 5.70 24.23 5.43
CA ARG A 472 6.87 25.02 5.88
C ARG A 472 7.18 24.72 7.34
N VAL A 473 6.16 24.82 8.19
CA VAL A 473 6.26 24.58 9.64
C VAL A 473 6.69 23.15 9.93
N ASP A 474 6.17 22.14 9.22
CA ASP A 474 6.57 20.75 9.41
C ASP A 474 8.00 20.45 8.92
N VAL A 475 8.43 21.04 7.79
CA VAL A 475 9.83 20.91 7.35
C VAL A 475 10.78 21.58 8.35
N TYR A 476 10.44 22.78 8.83
CA TYR A 476 11.23 23.47 9.85
C TYR A 476 11.27 22.71 11.18
N ARG A 477 10.11 22.24 11.67
CA ARG A 477 9.98 21.41 12.89
C ARG A 477 10.81 20.13 12.80
N LYS A 478 10.87 19.49 11.63
CA LYS A 478 11.73 18.32 11.41
C LYS A 478 13.22 18.72 11.44
N HIS A 479 13.60 19.78 10.74
CA HIS A 479 14.98 20.28 10.71
C HIS A 479 15.46 20.73 12.10
N GLN A 480 14.63 21.44 12.88
CA GLN A 480 14.90 21.77 14.27
C GLN A 480 15.12 20.51 15.12
N ARG A 481 14.30 19.47 14.98
CA ARG A 481 14.53 18.20 15.71
C ARG A 481 15.89 17.59 15.36
N GLU A 482 16.27 17.58 14.08
CA GLU A 482 17.56 17.08 13.62
C GLU A 482 18.73 17.91 14.18
N LEU A 483 18.61 19.25 14.25
CA LEU A 483 19.58 20.13 14.89
C LEU A 483 19.67 19.94 16.41
N ILE A 484 18.53 19.76 17.08
CA ILE A 484 18.43 19.62 18.54
C ILE A 484 19.04 18.30 18.99
N GLU A 485 18.69 17.16 18.37
CA GLU A 485 19.29 15.89 18.78
C GLU A 485 20.81 15.88 18.50
N LYS A 486 21.27 16.43 17.37
CA LYS A 486 22.72 16.60 17.14
C LYS A 486 23.39 17.47 18.21
N ALA A 487 22.76 18.58 18.61
CA ALA A 487 23.32 19.45 19.65
C ALA A 487 23.37 18.76 21.03
N LYS A 488 22.43 17.86 21.33
CA LYS A 488 22.47 17.00 22.54
C LYS A 488 23.59 15.96 22.46
N GLU A 489 23.82 15.35 21.30
CA GLU A 489 24.94 14.41 21.08
C GLU A 489 26.30 15.09 21.25
N GLU A 490 26.50 16.26 20.60
CA GLU A 490 27.71 17.08 20.74
C GLU A 490 27.93 17.56 22.18
N PHE A 491 26.85 17.93 22.89
CA PHE A 491 26.92 18.28 24.31
C PHE A 491 27.31 17.08 25.19
N GLN A 492 26.76 15.89 24.91
CA GLN A 492 27.11 14.68 25.66
C GLN A 492 28.57 14.24 25.42
N GLU A 493 29.08 14.41 24.19
CA GLU A 493 30.49 14.16 23.86
C GLU A 493 31.43 15.16 24.53
N MET A 494 31.05 16.45 24.57
CA MET A 494 31.74 17.49 25.33
C MET A 494 31.86 17.14 26.82
N LEU A 495 30.79 16.63 27.45
CA LEU A 495 30.85 16.20 28.86
C LEU A 495 31.85 15.05 29.07
N PHE A 496 31.96 14.12 28.11
CA PHE A 496 32.97 13.06 28.17
C PHE A 496 34.40 13.56 27.94
N GLU A 497 34.62 14.54 27.05
CA GLU A 497 35.92 15.20 26.86
C GLU A 497 36.41 15.88 28.15
N HIS A 498 35.49 16.44 28.94
CA HIS A 498 35.75 17.08 30.23
C HIS A 498 35.47 16.17 31.43
N SER A 499 35.55 14.84 31.26
CA SER A 499 35.29 13.85 32.32
C SER A 499 36.15 14.03 33.58
N GLU A 500 37.33 14.64 33.44
CA GLU A 500 38.21 15.07 34.54
C GLU A 500 37.51 16.02 35.55
N LEU A 501 36.45 16.75 35.15
CA LEU A 501 35.69 17.66 36.04
C LEU A 501 34.75 16.95 37.02
N PHE A 502 34.38 15.70 36.73
CA PHE A 502 33.39 14.93 37.48
C PHE A 502 34.01 13.79 38.30
N TYR A 503 35.29 13.51 38.09
CA TYR A 503 35.96 12.33 38.62
C TYR A 503 36.30 12.41 40.12
N ASP A 504 36.23 13.61 40.72
CA ASP A 504 36.38 13.87 42.14
C ASP A 504 35.05 13.94 42.92
N LEU A 505 33.93 13.51 42.30
CA LEU A 505 32.64 13.39 42.96
C LEU A 505 32.53 12.07 43.74
N ASP A 506 32.46 12.15 45.07
CA ASP A 506 32.29 10.98 45.94
C ASP A 506 30.99 10.21 45.64
N LEU A 507 31.08 8.89 45.43
CA LEU A 507 30.01 8.00 44.97
C LEU A 507 28.65 8.10 45.71
N ASN A 508 28.64 8.65 46.93
CA ASN A 508 27.47 8.73 47.81
C ASN A 508 27.03 10.17 48.14
N ALA A 509 27.64 11.21 47.56
CA ALA A 509 27.38 12.61 47.90
C ALA A 509 26.84 13.39 46.69
N THR A 510 25.83 14.25 46.88
CA THR A 510 25.42 15.21 45.83
C THR A 510 26.53 16.24 45.56
N PRO A 511 26.67 16.76 44.32
CA PRO A 511 27.68 17.76 44.03
C PRO A 511 27.41 19.02 44.86
N SER A 512 28.43 19.59 45.49
CA SER A 512 28.28 20.86 46.22
C SER A 512 27.95 22.01 45.27
N THR A 513 27.31 23.07 45.79
CA THR A 513 27.00 24.29 45.03
C THR A 513 28.26 24.88 44.39
N ASP A 514 29.38 24.86 45.11
CA ASP A 514 30.67 25.35 44.63
C ASP A 514 31.22 24.49 43.49
N LYS A 515 31.08 23.16 43.58
CA LYS A 515 31.50 22.22 42.54
C LYS A 515 30.64 22.36 41.28
N MET A 516 29.32 22.55 41.44
CA MET A 516 28.44 22.90 40.32
C MET A 516 28.81 24.25 39.70
N SER A 517 29.28 25.22 40.48
CA SER A 517 29.78 26.50 39.96
C SER A 517 31.08 26.31 39.17
N GLU A 518 32.03 25.48 39.65
CA GLU A 518 33.26 25.13 38.90
C GLU A 518 32.93 24.47 37.56
N ILE A 519 32.07 23.43 37.57
CA ILE A 519 31.65 22.70 36.37
C ILE A 519 31.01 23.65 35.35
N ASN A 520 30.05 24.49 35.78
CA ASN A 520 29.39 25.44 34.88
C ASN A 520 30.33 26.56 34.40
N ALA A 521 31.34 26.95 35.18
CA ALA A 521 32.33 27.94 34.75
C ALA A 521 33.31 27.40 33.69
N VAL A 522 33.66 26.10 33.73
CA VAL A 522 34.50 25.48 32.71
C VAL A 522 33.70 25.12 31.46
N LEU A 523 32.55 24.46 31.61
CA LEU A 523 31.69 24.11 30.48
C LEU A 523 31.07 25.34 29.82
N GLY A 524 30.80 26.39 30.59
CA GLY A 524 30.19 27.64 30.14
C GLY A 524 30.95 28.35 29.02
N GLU A 525 32.22 28.03 28.80
CA GLU A 525 33.01 28.58 27.68
C GLU A 525 32.95 27.76 26.38
N GLU A 526 32.60 26.47 26.45
CA GLU A 526 32.54 25.60 25.28
C GLU A 526 31.43 26.05 24.29
N PRO A 527 31.71 26.08 22.97
CA PRO A 527 30.68 26.42 21.98
C PRO A 527 29.52 25.42 21.98
N ARG A 528 29.78 24.16 22.35
CA ARG A 528 28.77 23.09 22.47
C ARG A 528 27.82 23.31 23.66
N TYR A 529 28.29 23.90 24.76
CA TYR A 529 27.45 24.34 25.88
C TYR A 529 26.58 25.56 25.50
N LYS A 530 27.17 26.51 24.75
CA LYS A 530 26.49 27.71 24.24
C LYS A 530 25.45 27.35 23.16
N ALA A 531 25.64 26.28 22.38
CA ALA A 531 24.70 25.82 21.35
C ALA A 531 23.31 25.42 21.89
N LEU A 532 23.23 24.94 23.15
CA LEU A 532 21.96 24.62 23.82
C LEU A 532 21.38 25.78 24.65
N GLN A 533 21.81 27.04 24.44
CA GLN A 533 21.36 28.18 25.25
C GLN A 533 19.84 28.43 25.22
N LYS A 534 19.14 28.10 24.10
CA LYS A 534 17.67 28.20 24.00
C LYS A 534 16.94 27.00 24.63
N LEU A 535 17.67 25.99 25.09
CA LEU A 535 17.18 24.72 25.64
C LEU A 535 17.84 24.44 27.01
N ALA A 536 17.74 25.43 27.91
CA ALA A 536 18.42 25.39 29.20
C ALA A 536 17.99 24.19 30.05
N THR A 537 16.70 23.87 30.09
CA THR A 537 16.13 22.73 30.83
C THR A 537 16.67 21.39 30.33
N GLU A 538 16.75 21.19 29.00
CA GLU A 538 17.34 19.99 28.41
C GLU A 538 18.85 19.90 28.67
N ARG A 539 19.56 21.03 28.62
CA ARG A 539 21.00 21.12 28.90
C ARG A 539 21.31 20.74 30.36
N GLU A 540 20.53 21.27 31.30
CA GLU A 540 20.63 20.96 32.73
C GLU A 540 20.25 19.50 33.01
N SER A 541 19.19 18.99 32.36
CA SER A 541 18.80 17.58 32.43
C SER A 541 19.89 16.63 31.92
N LEU A 542 20.56 16.96 30.80
CA LEU A 542 21.70 16.18 30.29
C LEU A 542 22.92 16.23 31.23
N LEU A 543 23.23 17.38 31.80
CA LEU A 543 24.31 17.52 32.79
C LEU A 543 24.03 16.69 34.05
N LEU A 544 22.81 16.78 34.59
CA LEU A 544 22.38 15.99 35.75
C LEU A 544 22.34 14.48 35.45
N LYS A 545 21.93 14.09 34.24
CA LYS A 545 21.97 12.69 33.78
C LYS A 545 23.40 12.16 33.69
N HIS A 546 24.34 12.97 33.21
CA HIS A 546 25.76 12.60 33.16
C HIS A 546 26.35 12.45 34.56
N ILE A 547 26.08 13.40 35.46
CA ILE A 547 26.45 13.34 36.88
C ILE A 547 25.86 12.09 37.56
N GLY A 548 24.58 11.77 37.32
CA GLY A 548 23.95 10.55 37.85
C GLY A 548 24.58 9.25 37.36
N PHE A 549 25.05 9.21 36.11
CA PHE A 549 25.83 8.09 35.59
C PHE A 549 27.23 7.98 36.23
N VAL A 550 27.89 9.11 36.54
CA VAL A 550 29.19 9.11 37.25
C VAL A 550 29.04 8.54 38.68
N TYR A 551 27.95 8.84 39.39
CA TYR A 551 27.66 8.23 40.70
C TYR A 551 27.33 6.73 40.62
N HIS A 552 26.61 6.28 39.59
CA HIS A 552 26.21 4.88 39.44
C HIS A 552 26.60 4.29 38.07
N PRO A 553 27.90 3.99 37.86
CA PRO A 553 28.47 3.64 36.55
C PRO A 553 28.25 2.17 36.12
N ILE A 554 27.02 1.66 36.24
CA ILE A 554 26.66 0.30 35.81
C ILE A 554 26.36 0.22 34.30
N LYS A 555 26.34 -0.99 33.73
CA LYS A 555 26.10 -1.17 32.28
C LYS A 555 24.66 -0.80 31.85
N GLU A 556 23.71 -0.89 32.78
CA GLU A 556 22.30 -0.54 32.59
C GLU A 556 22.05 0.98 32.57
N THR A 557 22.87 1.78 33.28
CA THR A 557 22.81 3.25 33.30
C THR A 557 23.73 3.90 32.27
N CYS A 558 24.60 3.11 31.62
CA CYS A 558 25.58 3.58 30.65
C CYS A 558 24.94 4.47 29.58
N LEU A 559 25.45 5.71 29.47
CA LEU A 559 24.91 6.73 28.56
C LEU A 559 25.03 6.34 27.08
N SER A 560 25.91 5.40 26.73
CA SER A 560 26.00 4.79 25.39
C SER A 560 24.95 3.71 25.11
N GLY A 561 24.15 3.29 26.10
CA GLY A 561 23.13 2.26 25.98
C GLY A 561 23.65 0.95 25.38
N GLN A 562 23.02 0.49 24.30
CA GLN A 562 23.45 -0.71 23.55
C GLN A 562 24.87 -0.60 22.93
N SER A 563 25.45 0.60 22.87
CA SER A 563 26.86 0.83 22.48
C SER A 563 27.85 0.79 23.66
N CYS A 564 27.40 0.39 24.86
CA CYS A 564 28.25 0.10 26.01
C CYS A 564 29.32 -0.95 25.64
N MET A 565 30.55 -0.72 26.09
CA MET A 565 31.69 -1.61 25.84
C MET A 565 31.49 -2.97 26.52
N ASP A 566 31.02 -2.99 27.77
CA ASP A 566 30.77 -4.25 28.51
C ASP A 566 29.76 -5.14 27.77
N ILE A 567 28.66 -4.56 27.28
CA ILE A 567 27.64 -5.31 26.51
C ILE A 567 28.22 -5.90 25.22
N LYS A 568 29.07 -5.14 24.50
CA LYS A 568 29.75 -5.64 23.30
C LYS A 568 30.76 -6.75 23.62
N VAL A 569 31.49 -6.64 24.74
CA VAL A 569 32.42 -7.66 25.23
C VAL A 569 31.66 -8.95 25.60
N GLU A 570 30.58 -8.86 26.38
CA GLU A 570 29.72 -10.00 26.72
C GLU A 570 29.24 -10.73 25.46
N GLN A 571 28.81 -10.00 24.42
CA GLN A 571 28.36 -10.56 23.15
C GLN A 571 29.47 -11.23 22.33
N VAL A 572 30.64 -10.58 22.17
CA VAL A 572 31.75 -11.13 21.37
C VAL A 572 32.34 -12.38 22.04
N LEU A 573 32.51 -12.35 23.37
CA LEU A 573 33.02 -13.49 24.13
C LEU A 573 32.04 -14.67 24.11
N ALA A 574 30.74 -14.44 24.35
CA ALA A 574 29.73 -15.50 24.28
C ALA A 574 29.72 -16.20 22.90
N ASN A 575 29.68 -15.43 21.82
CA ASN A 575 29.68 -15.98 20.45
C ASN A 575 30.96 -16.77 20.13
N SER A 576 32.13 -16.22 20.48
CA SER A 576 33.43 -16.83 20.17
C SER A 576 33.66 -18.14 20.95
N LEU A 577 33.33 -18.14 22.24
CA LEU A 577 33.54 -19.30 23.12
C LEU A 577 32.54 -20.43 22.84
N LEU A 578 31.30 -20.11 22.45
CA LEU A 578 30.32 -21.11 22.01
C LEU A 578 30.75 -21.84 20.72
N GLN A 579 31.30 -21.13 19.73
CA GLN A 579 31.79 -21.75 18.49
C GLN A 579 33.00 -22.67 18.71
N SER A 580 33.86 -22.34 19.69
CA SER A 580 34.96 -23.21 20.11
C SER A 580 34.47 -24.51 20.76
N ASN A 581 33.47 -24.42 21.66
CA ASN A 581 32.93 -25.57 22.38
C ASN A 581 32.09 -26.50 21.50
N LEU A 582 31.25 -25.97 20.60
CA LEU A 582 30.46 -26.76 19.65
C LEU A 582 31.34 -27.60 18.69
N GLY A 583 32.60 -27.19 18.47
CA GLY A 583 33.57 -27.97 17.72
C GLY A 583 34.01 -29.28 18.39
N ARG A 584 33.90 -29.40 19.72
CA ARG A 584 34.32 -30.61 20.47
C ARG A 584 33.25 -31.69 20.57
N MET A 585 31.97 -31.32 20.53
CA MET A 585 30.89 -32.28 20.83
C MET A 585 30.66 -33.33 19.72
N ASN A 586 31.00 -33.03 18.47
CA ASN A 586 30.80 -33.96 17.35
C ASN A 586 31.89 -35.05 17.23
N LEU A 587 32.92 -35.05 18.08
CA LEU A 587 34.01 -36.04 18.05
C LEU A 587 33.79 -37.24 19.00
N TYR A 588 32.74 -37.20 19.83
CA TYR A 588 32.53 -38.16 20.93
C TYR A 588 31.90 -39.51 20.52
N GLN A 589 31.66 -39.76 19.24
CA GLN A 589 30.78 -40.85 18.78
C GLN A 589 31.46 -41.88 17.84
N ASP A 590 32.74 -41.70 17.50
CA ASP A 590 33.46 -42.50 16.48
C ASP A 590 34.83 -43.05 16.98
N SER A 591 35.09 -42.99 18.29
CA SER A 591 36.43 -43.19 18.89
C SER A 591 36.72 -44.59 19.44
N THR A 592 35.93 -45.61 19.10
CA THR A 592 36.15 -47.00 19.51
C THR A 592 36.69 -47.86 18.37
N ASN A 593 37.95 -48.32 18.50
CA ASN A 593 38.70 -49.21 17.60
C ASN A 593 39.11 -48.62 16.23
N LEU A 594 40.15 -47.78 16.25
CA LEU A 594 41.01 -47.53 15.08
C LEU A 594 41.87 -48.78 14.78
N ASP A 595 41.29 -49.73 14.07
CA ASP A 595 41.96 -50.95 13.57
C ASP A 595 42.34 -50.82 12.07
N ARG A 596 41.61 -49.99 11.30
CA ARG A 596 41.91 -49.62 9.91
C ARG A 596 42.43 -48.18 9.82
N LEU A 597 43.45 -47.93 9.01
CA LEU A 597 44.12 -46.64 8.87
C LEU A 597 44.36 -46.27 7.39
N ASN A 598 43.43 -45.53 6.82
CA ASN A 598 43.57 -44.92 5.49
C ASN A 598 44.68 -43.84 5.49
N LEU A 599 45.70 -43.97 4.62
CA LEU A 599 46.85 -43.06 4.52
C LEU A 599 47.05 -42.52 3.10
N LEU A 600 47.33 -41.22 3.02
CA LEU A 600 47.77 -40.57 1.78
C LEU A 600 49.29 -40.54 1.71
N ILE A 601 49.87 -40.84 0.54
CA ILE A 601 51.33 -40.81 0.33
C ILE A 601 51.62 -39.85 -0.82
N LEU A 602 52.20 -38.70 -0.49
CA LEU A 602 52.52 -37.59 -1.38
C LEU A 602 54.03 -37.52 -1.62
N GLY A 603 54.45 -37.42 -2.87
CA GLY A 603 55.86 -37.30 -3.23
C GLY A 603 56.05 -36.96 -4.70
N LYS A 604 57.18 -36.34 -5.03
CA LYS A 604 57.57 -36.02 -6.41
C LYS A 604 58.40 -37.18 -7.00
N ASP A 605 58.56 -37.20 -8.33
CA ASP A 605 59.56 -38.01 -9.03
C ASP A 605 59.45 -39.54 -8.72
N GLY A 606 58.22 -40.04 -8.53
CA GLY A 606 57.91 -41.44 -8.24
C GLY A 606 58.09 -41.90 -6.78
N LEU A 607 58.62 -41.05 -5.89
CA LEU A 607 58.94 -41.40 -4.49
C LEU A 607 57.73 -41.93 -3.70
N ALA A 608 56.53 -41.40 -3.97
CA ALA A 608 55.29 -41.88 -3.33
C ALA A 608 54.98 -43.35 -3.66
N GLN A 609 55.20 -43.75 -4.92
CA GLN A 609 54.95 -45.12 -5.36
C GLN A 609 56.00 -46.09 -4.80
N GLU A 610 57.26 -45.66 -4.71
CA GLU A 610 58.32 -46.43 -4.08
C GLU A 610 58.07 -46.64 -2.58
N MET A 611 57.66 -45.59 -1.86
CA MET A 611 57.28 -45.69 -0.44
C MET A 611 56.09 -46.66 -0.24
N THR A 612 55.07 -46.59 -1.10
CA THR A 612 53.88 -47.45 -1.02
C THR A 612 54.22 -48.91 -1.33
N ASN A 613 55.07 -49.15 -2.32
CA ASN A 613 55.56 -50.49 -2.64
C ASN A 613 56.41 -51.07 -1.48
N GLU A 614 57.19 -50.23 -0.80
CA GLU A 614 57.98 -50.65 0.38
C GLU A 614 57.08 -51.03 1.57
N ILE A 615 56.05 -50.23 1.90
CA ILE A 615 55.08 -50.57 2.96
C ILE A 615 54.36 -51.87 2.62
N ARG A 616 53.88 -52.05 1.38
CA ARG A 616 53.25 -53.31 0.94
C ARG A 616 54.19 -54.51 0.97
N THR A 617 55.48 -54.32 0.72
CA THR A 617 56.49 -55.40 0.85
C THR A 617 56.74 -55.78 2.32
N GLN A 618 56.32 -54.94 3.26
CA GLN A 618 56.40 -55.15 4.72
C GLN A 618 55.03 -55.47 5.35
N SER A 619 53.99 -55.67 4.53
CA SER A 619 52.61 -55.98 4.93
C SER A 619 52.20 -57.36 4.40
N THR A 620 51.18 -57.98 5.00
CA THR A 620 50.52 -59.20 4.48
C THR A 620 49.03 -58.93 4.38
N ASP A 621 48.45 -59.13 3.19
CA ASP A 621 47.04 -58.83 2.89
C ASP A 621 46.60 -57.41 3.35
N ASP A 622 47.46 -56.42 3.06
CA ASP A 622 47.40 -55.01 3.49
C ASP A 622 47.34 -54.78 5.03
N GLU A 623 47.57 -55.81 5.86
CA GLU A 623 47.83 -55.69 7.30
C GLU A 623 49.31 -55.38 7.63
N PHE A 624 49.55 -54.40 8.51
CA PHE A 624 50.89 -53.99 8.97
C PHE A 624 51.02 -54.03 10.50
N ALA A 625 52.10 -54.63 11.00
CA ALA A 625 52.35 -54.81 12.43
C ALA A 625 53.21 -53.68 13.04
N LEU A 626 52.64 -52.93 13.99
CA LEU A 626 53.28 -51.84 14.73
C LEU A 626 53.10 -52.05 16.24
N ASP A 627 54.22 -52.15 16.96
CA ASP A 627 54.29 -52.21 18.43
C ASP A 627 53.39 -53.28 19.09
N GLY A 628 53.22 -54.41 18.41
CA GLY A 628 52.42 -55.55 18.87
C GLY A 628 50.93 -55.48 18.50
N LYS A 629 50.46 -54.39 17.87
CA LYS A 629 49.14 -54.30 17.25
C LYS A 629 49.25 -54.41 15.73
N ILE A 630 48.24 -55.03 15.11
CA ILE A 630 48.06 -55.10 13.65
C ILE A 630 47.09 -53.99 13.22
N TYR A 631 47.37 -53.36 12.07
CA TYR A 631 46.55 -52.31 11.47
C TYR A 631 46.31 -52.61 9.97
N GLU A 632 45.06 -52.53 9.51
CA GLU A 632 44.70 -52.61 8.09
C GLU A 632 45.02 -51.26 7.40
N LEU A 633 45.94 -51.23 6.41
CA LEU A 633 46.43 -50.00 5.80
C LEU A 633 45.88 -49.77 4.37
N ASP A 634 44.93 -48.85 4.23
CA ASP A 634 44.42 -48.41 2.93
C ASP A 634 45.30 -47.27 2.38
N LEU A 635 46.21 -47.60 1.44
CA LEU A 635 47.25 -46.68 0.96
C LEU A 635 46.90 -46.07 -0.42
N ARG A 636 46.84 -44.73 -0.49
CA ARG A 636 46.67 -43.99 -1.76
C ARG A 636 47.89 -43.12 -2.10
N THR A 637 48.49 -43.38 -3.26
CA THR A 637 49.56 -42.56 -3.84
C THR A 637 49.04 -41.30 -4.52
N VAL A 638 49.84 -40.23 -4.46
CA VAL A 638 49.60 -38.96 -5.14
C VAL A 638 50.92 -38.49 -5.77
N ASP A 639 50.95 -38.43 -7.11
CA ASP A 639 52.13 -38.06 -7.91
C ASP A 639 51.96 -36.69 -8.60
N ALA A 640 53.09 -36.04 -8.88
CA ALA A 640 53.21 -34.59 -9.03
C ALA A 640 52.57 -33.96 -10.29
N ASN A 641 52.17 -34.77 -11.27
CA ASN A 641 51.64 -34.31 -12.57
C ASN A 641 50.11 -34.43 -12.71
N SER A 642 49.37 -34.75 -11.63
CA SER A 642 47.90 -34.75 -11.65
C SER A 642 47.34 -33.33 -11.47
N PRO A 643 46.61 -32.75 -12.46
CA PRO A 643 45.88 -31.50 -12.24
C PRO A 643 44.66 -31.67 -11.31
N TYR A 644 44.41 -32.89 -10.84
CA TYR A 644 43.25 -33.27 -10.02
C TYR A 644 43.63 -33.70 -8.59
N LEU A 645 44.75 -33.18 -8.04
CA LEU A 645 45.18 -33.41 -6.63
C LEU A 645 44.02 -33.33 -5.63
N LEU A 646 43.13 -32.35 -5.81
CA LEU A 646 42.00 -32.10 -4.92
C LEU A 646 40.79 -33.02 -5.17
N SER A 647 40.62 -33.65 -6.34
CA SER A 647 39.52 -34.64 -6.51
C SER A 647 39.90 -36.02 -5.96
N GLN A 648 41.19 -36.37 -5.96
CA GLN A 648 41.70 -37.63 -5.40
C GLN A 648 41.60 -37.70 -3.86
N LEU A 649 41.40 -36.56 -3.19
CA LEU A 649 41.04 -36.48 -1.77
C LEU A 649 39.55 -36.74 -1.49
N HIS A 650 38.66 -36.62 -2.50
CA HIS A 650 37.20 -36.67 -2.34
C HIS A 650 36.55 -37.82 -3.15
N VAL A 651 37.22 -38.97 -3.28
CA VAL A 651 36.62 -40.17 -3.87
C VAL A 651 35.77 -40.89 -2.83
N SER A 652 34.50 -41.15 -3.16
CA SER A 652 33.53 -41.83 -2.28
C SER A 652 34.10 -43.15 -1.72
N GLY A 653 34.28 -43.21 -0.40
CA GLY A 653 34.78 -44.38 0.33
C GLY A 653 36.14 -44.21 1.01
N PHE A 654 36.92 -43.17 0.69
CA PHE A 654 38.26 -42.97 1.27
C PHE A 654 38.36 -41.65 2.03
N LYS A 655 38.41 -41.71 3.38
CA LYS A 655 38.69 -40.58 4.28
C LYS A 655 40.11 -40.72 4.84
N PRO A 656 41.09 -39.85 4.52
CA PRO A 656 42.46 -39.99 5.00
C PRO A 656 42.59 -39.63 6.48
N HIS A 657 43.32 -40.44 7.25
CA HIS A 657 43.63 -40.18 8.66
C HIS A 657 44.97 -39.45 8.86
N GLY A 658 45.84 -39.49 7.85
CA GLY A 658 47.12 -38.78 7.84
C GLY A 658 47.79 -38.83 6.47
N CYS A 659 48.85 -38.03 6.30
CA CYS A 659 49.58 -37.90 5.04
C CYS A 659 51.10 -38.03 5.24
N PHE A 660 51.73 -38.96 4.52
CA PHE A 660 53.19 -39.09 4.43
C PHE A 660 53.70 -38.25 3.26
N CYS A 661 54.59 -37.30 3.56
CA CYS A 661 55.17 -36.35 2.61
C CYS A 661 56.64 -36.70 2.37
N VAL A 662 56.92 -37.28 1.22
CA VAL A 662 58.16 -38.01 0.94
C VAL A 662 59.03 -37.24 -0.07
N PHE A 663 60.25 -36.90 0.34
CA PHE A 663 61.14 -36.02 -0.43
C PHE A 663 62.58 -36.54 -0.47
N SER A 664 63.35 -36.15 -1.50
CA SER A 664 64.77 -36.53 -1.66
C SER A 664 65.68 -35.41 -2.16
N SER A 665 65.10 -34.25 -2.48
CA SER A 665 65.77 -33.06 -3.02
C SER A 665 65.05 -31.79 -2.56
N ILE A 666 65.71 -30.63 -2.65
CA ILE A 666 65.11 -29.32 -2.29
C ILE A 666 63.86 -29.04 -3.15
N GLU A 667 63.87 -29.42 -4.43
CA GLU A 667 62.69 -29.28 -5.31
C GLU A 667 61.50 -30.13 -4.82
N SER A 668 61.73 -31.39 -4.47
CA SER A 668 60.66 -32.26 -3.95
C SER A 668 60.12 -31.78 -2.59
N LEU A 669 60.97 -31.15 -1.76
CA LEU A 669 60.58 -30.53 -0.50
C LEU A 669 59.70 -29.28 -0.71
N ASN A 670 60.10 -28.40 -1.64
CA ASN A 670 59.33 -27.21 -2.00
C ASN A 670 57.96 -27.59 -2.60
N PHE A 671 57.93 -28.57 -3.51
CA PHE A 671 56.69 -29.13 -4.07
C PHE A 671 55.71 -29.61 -2.98
N ILE A 672 56.22 -30.30 -1.95
CA ILE A 672 55.42 -30.70 -0.78
C ILE A 672 54.90 -29.48 -0.01
N GLY A 673 55.73 -28.46 0.22
CA GLY A 673 55.32 -27.21 0.86
C GLY A 673 54.16 -26.52 0.14
N ASP A 674 54.25 -26.40 -1.19
CA ASP A 674 53.22 -25.81 -2.04
C ASP A 674 51.93 -26.64 -2.05
N CYS A 675 52.04 -27.97 -2.07
CA CYS A 675 50.87 -28.86 -2.02
C CYS A 675 50.13 -28.78 -0.68
N ILE A 676 50.85 -28.80 0.45
CA ILE A 676 50.25 -28.65 1.78
C ILE A 676 49.62 -27.26 1.93
N GLY A 677 50.26 -26.21 1.39
CA GLY A 677 49.70 -24.86 1.34
C GLY A 677 48.36 -24.80 0.59
N LYS A 678 48.27 -25.43 -0.59
CA LYS A 678 47.03 -25.52 -1.39
C LYS A 678 45.93 -26.30 -0.67
N ILE A 679 46.26 -27.45 -0.07
CA ILE A 679 45.30 -28.29 0.69
C ILE A 679 44.70 -27.51 1.87
N ARG A 680 45.55 -26.86 2.69
CA ARG A 680 45.07 -26.05 3.83
C ARG A 680 44.23 -24.84 3.38
N CYS A 681 44.56 -24.22 2.25
CA CYS A 681 43.82 -23.07 1.72
C CYS A 681 42.41 -23.44 1.22
N ASP A 682 42.26 -24.48 0.40
CA ASP A 682 40.95 -24.90 -0.14
C ASP A 682 40.02 -25.43 0.97
N ALA A 683 40.55 -26.19 1.94
CA ALA A 683 39.81 -26.62 3.12
C ALA A 683 39.24 -25.43 3.94
N GLN A 684 40.01 -24.33 4.04
CA GLN A 684 39.59 -23.12 4.75
C GLN A 684 38.55 -22.29 3.96
N ILE A 685 38.62 -22.30 2.62
CA ILE A 685 37.59 -21.70 1.74
C ILE A 685 36.26 -22.48 1.87
N ARG A 686 36.32 -23.82 1.92
CA ARG A 686 35.13 -24.71 1.99
C ARG A 686 34.59 -24.93 3.41
N ARG A 687 35.34 -24.51 4.44
CA ARG A 687 35.04 -24.69 5.88
C ARG A 687 35.07 -26.16 6.35
N GLU A 688 35.81 -27.02 5.68
CA GLU A 688 35.91 -28.45 6.04
C GLU A 688 36.99 -28.67 7.11
N LYS A 689 36.55 -28.83 8.37
CA LYS A 689 37.44 -28.92 9.54
C LYS A 689 38.36 -30.15 9.51
N ASP A 690 37.84 -31.31 9.11
CA ASP A 690 38.57 -32.58 9.12
C ASP A 690 39.87 -32.53 8.28
N ILE A 691 39.79 -32.02 7.05
CA ILE A 691 40.94 -31.87 6.14
C ILE A 691 41.89 -30.76 6.62
N ALA A 692 41.36 -29.67 7.20
CA ALA A 692 42.18 -28.61 7.79
C ALA A 692 43.02 -29.09 9.00
N SER A 693 42.57 -30.16 9.69
CA SER A 693 43.25 -30.79 10.83
C SER A 693 44.06 -32.05 10.51
N LEU A 694 44.19 -32.42 9.23
CA LEU A 694 44.90 -33.63 8.79
C LEU A 694 46.37 -33.62 9.29
N PRO A 695 46.85 -34.66 9.99
CA PRO A 695 48.24 -34.77 10.41
C PRO A 695 49.14 -35.19 9.24
N PHE A 696 50.36 -34.64 9.24
CA PHE A 696 51.38 -34.91 8.24
C PHE A 696 52.60 -35.58 8.88
N ALA A 697 53.44 -36.26 8.10
CA ALA A 697 54.80 -36.63 8.48
C ALA A 697 55.75 -36.37 7.31
N LEU A 698 56.84 -35.63 7.53
CA LEU A 698 57.86 -35.40 6.50
C LEU A 698 58.93 -36.50 6.58
N ILE A 699 59.19 -37.19 5.47
CA ILE A 699 60.09 -38.34 5.40
C ILE A 699 61.17 -38.11 4.34
N LEU A 700 62.44 -38.15 4.76
CA LEU A 700 63.59 -38.00 3.87
C LEU A 700 63.99 -39.37 3.27
N ALA A 701 63.94 -39.46 1.94
CA ALA A 701 64.34 -40.64 1.18
C ALA A 701 65.87 -40.75 1.02
N ASN A 702 66.39 -41.96 1.15
CA ASN A 702 67.81 -42.27 0.94
C ASN A 702 68.15 -42.37 -0.56
N GLN A 703 68.96 -41.45 -1.08
CA GLN A 703 69.49 -41.53 -2.45
C GLN A 703 70.79 -42.32 -2.50
N ARG A 704 70.97 -43.15 -3.53
CA ARG A 704 72.17 -43.99 -3.70
C ARG A 704 73.38 -43.24 -4.28
N ASP A 705 73.18 -42.05 -4.82
CA ASP A 705 74.26 -41.24 -5.40
C ASP A 705 75.10 -40.57 -4.31
N ILE A 706 76.39 -40.85 -4.33
CA ILE A 706 77.27 -40.72 -3.16
C ILE A 706 77.62 -39.25 -2.87
N ALA A 707 77.35 -38.84 -1.62
CA ALA A 707 77.88 -37.63 -0.99
C ALA A 707 77.54 -36.28 -1.66
N SER A 708 76.25 -35.98 -1.85
CA SER A 708 75.85 -34.59 -2.08
C SER A 708 76.16 -33.71 -0.85
N LYS A 709 76.95 -32.64 -1.04
CA LYS A 709 77.32 -31.68 0.04
C LYS A 709 76.10 -30.97 0.66
N ASN A 710 74.93 -31.10 0.02
CA ASN A 710 73.69 -30.42 0.38
C ASN A 710 72.80 -31.25 1.33
N LEU A 711 73.11 -32.51 1.63
CA LEU A 711 72.30 -33.33 2.54
C LEU A 711 72.07 -32.69 3.93
N PRO A 712 73.07 -32.05 4.59
CA PRO A 712 72.82 -31.32 5.85
C PRO A 712 71.89 -30.12 5.68
N ILE A 713 71.97 -29.42 4.53
CA ILE A 713 71.10 -28.27 4.19
C ILE A 713 69.67 -28.75 3.97
N LEU A 714 69.50 -29.85 3.22
CA LEU A 714 68.21 -30.48 2.93
C LEU A 714 67.53 -31.01 4.20
N ARG A 715 68.30 -31.60 5.13
CA ARG A 715 67.84 -31.97 6.48
C ARG A 715 67.38 -30.75 7.26
N HIS A 716 68.18 -29.68 7.29
CA HIS A 716 67.85 -28.46 8.02
C HIS A 716 66.58 -27.77 7.46
N GLN A 717 66.45 -27.67 6.14
CA GLN A 717 65.25 -27.15 5.47
C GLN A 717 64.03 -28.05 5.71
N GLY A 718 64.20 -29.37 5.67
CA GLY A 718 63.16 -30.34 6.00
C GLY A 718 62.65 -30.18 7.43
N GLN A 719 63.56 -30.04 8.40
CA GLN A 719 63.23 -29.78 9.80
C GLN A 719 62.58 -28.41 10.00
N GLN A 720 63.05 -27.35 9.32
CA GLN A 720 62.39 -26.03 9.36
C GLN A 720 60.95 -26.10 8.84
N LEU A 721 60.71 -26.80 7.72
CA LEU A 721 59.37 -26.97 7.19
C LEU A 721 58.50 -27.84 8.12
N ALA A 722 59.05 -28.91 8.68
CA ALA A 722 58.34 -29.76 9.64
C ALA A 722 57.93 -28.98 10.91
N ASN A 723 58.84 -28.15 11.46
CA ASN A 723 58.55 -27.26 12.58
C ASN A 723 57.47 -26.22 12.23
N LYS A 724 57.55 -25.60 11.04
CA LYS A 724 56.56 -24.63 10.53
C LYS A 724 55.18 -25.25 10.33
N LEU A 725 55.12 -26.53 9.93
CA LEU A 725 53.88 -27.28 9.72
C LEU A 725 53.33 -27.93 11.00
N GLN A 726 54.15 -27.99 12.06
CA GLN A 726 53.94 -28.72 13.32
C GLN A 726 53.70 -30.23 13.10
N CYS A 727 54.66 -30.88 12.45
CA CYS A 727 54.60 -32.31 12.13
C CYS A 727 55.94 -33.02 12.41
N PRO A 728 55.94 -34.35 12.66
CA PRO A 728 57.15 -35.14 12.80
C PRO A 728 58.04 -35.11 11.56
N PHE A 729 59.35 -35.04 11.78
CA PHE A 729 60.40 -35.16 10.77
C PHE A 729 61.11 -36.50 10.92
N VAL A 730 61.20 -37.27 9.83
CA VAL A 730 61.77 -38.62 9.80
C VAL A 730 62.98 -38.64 8.85
N ASP A 731 64.17 -38.65 9.45
CA ASP A 731 65.46 -38.69 8.76
C ASP A 731 65.82 -40.13 8.30
N ILE A 732 66.87 -40.26 7.50
CA ILE A 732 67.49 -41.52 7.08
C ILE A 732 68.22 -42.15 8.29
N PRO A 733 67.94 -43.42 8.65
CA PRO A 733 68.58 -44.09 9.79
C PRO A 733 70.09 -44.25 9.64
N THR A 734 70.80 -44.34 10.76
CA THR A 734 72.25 -44.56 10.81
C THR A 734 72.62 -45.98 10.36
N GLY A 735 72.96 -46.14 9.08
CA GLY A 735 73.50 -47.37 8.49
C GLY A 735 73.48 -47.35 6.95
N THR A 736 74.28 -48.21 6.32
CA THR A 736 74.32 -48.35 4.84
C THR A 736 73.24 -49.30 4.34
N TYR A 737 72.01 -48.78 4.17
CA TYR A 737 70.86 -49.54 3.65
C TYR A 737 70.72 -49.41 2.12
N PRO A 738 70.45 -50.50 1.39
CA PRO A 738 70.34 -50.45 -0.07
C PRO A 738 68.99 -49.93 -0.58
N ARG A 739 67.94 -49.89 0.25
CA ARG A 739 66.60 -49.38 -0.13
C ARG A 739 66.49 -47.86 0.11
N LYS A 740 65.58 -47.20 -0.62
CA LYS A 740 65.29 -45.75 -0.49
C LYS A 740 64.58 -45.40 0.81
N PHE A 741 63.83 -46.34 1.37
CA PHE A 741 63.13 -46.24 2.64
C PHE A 741 63.48 -47.43 3.52
N ASN A 742 63.37 -47.25 4.84
CA ASN A 742 63.60 -48.29 5.84
C ASN A 742 62.33 -48.49 6.69
N GLU A 743 62.05 -49.73 7.09
CA GLU A 743 61.00 -50.11 8.04
C GLU A 743 60.96 -49.20 9.28
N THR A 744 62.12 -48.81 9.82
CA THR A 744 62.19 -47.92 10.99
C THR A 744 61.62 -46.52 10.70
N GLN A 745 61.78 -46.01 9.48
CA GLN A 745 61.20 -44.71 9.06
C GLN A 745 59.68 -44.84 8.91
N ILE A 746 59.20 -45.93 8.31
CA ILE A 746 57.76 -46.22 8.18
C ILE A 746 57.12 -46.29 9.58
N LYS A 747 57.72 -47.04 10.50
CA LYS A 747 57.22 -47.17 11.88
C LYS A 747 57.30 -45.86 12.67
N GLN A 748 58.31 -45.02 12.46
CA GLN A 748 58.37 -43.67 13.07
C GLN A 748 57.29 -42.73 12.51
N ALA A 749 57.07 -42.72 11.19
CA ALA A 749 56.04 -41.90 10.56
C ALA A 749 54.63 -42.34 10.97
N LEU A 750 54.37 -43.64 11.04
CA LEU A 750 53.11 -44.20 11.54
C LEU A 750 52.82 -43.78 12.99
N ARG A 751 53.80 -43.91 13.89
CA ARG A 751 53.65 -43.46 15.30
C ARG A 751 53.32 -41.98 15.37
N GLY A 752 54.08 -41.12 14.70
CA GLY A 752 53.86 -39.67 14.75
C GLY A 752 52.48 -39.24 14.20
N VAL A 753 51.96 -39.93 13.17
CA VAL A 753 50.57 -39.74 12.70
C VAL A 753 49.56 -40.24 13.73
N LEU A 754 49.73 -41.45 14.27
CA LEU A 754 48.81 -42.03 15.26
C LEU A 754 48.78 -41.24 16.58
N GLU A 755 49.91 -40.72 17.05
CA GLU A 755 50.01 -39.81 18.19
C GLU A 755 49.31 -38.48 17.92
N SER A 756 49.39 -37.95 16.69
CA SER A 756 48.67 -36.73 16.29
C SER A 756 47.15 -36.95 16.22
N VAL A 757 46.69 -38.09 15.69
CA VAL A 757 45.26 -38.47 15.68
C VAL A 757 44.74 -38.68 17.11
N LYS A 758 45.52 -39.32 17.98
CA LYS A 758 45.21 -39.44 19.41
C LYS A 758 45.16 -38.08 20.11
N HIS A 759 46.15 -37.20 19.93
CA HIS A 759 46.11 -35.87 20.54
C HIS A 759 44.93 -34.99 20.05
N ASN A 760 44.42 -35.20 18.85
CA ASN A 760 43.20 -34.56 18.37
C ASN A 760 41.90 -35.12 18.99
N SER A 761 41.94 -36.30 19.62
CA SER A 761 40.80 -36.93 20.31
C SER A 761 40.93 -36.91 21.85
N ASP A 762 42.14 -36.99 22.41
CA ASP A 762 42.44 -37.10 23.85
C ASP A 762 42.37 -35.77 24.64
N ILE A 763 41.96 -34.65 24.02
CA ILE A 763 41.55 -33.44 24.76
C ILE A 763 40.14 -33.60 25.40
N ALA A 764 39.83 -34.85 25.78
CA ALA A 764 38.55 -35.39 26.21
C ALA A 764 38.72 -36.55 27.22
N SER A 765 39.86 -36.63 27.92
CA SER A 765 39.98 -37.49 29.11
C SER A 765 38.99 -37.06 30.22
N PRO A 766 38.51 -37.97 31.07
CA PRO A 766 37.37 -37.71 31.96
C PRO A 766 37.68 -36.65 33.02
N ALA A 767 36.62 -35.92 33.43
CA ALA A 767 36.74 -34.72 34.26
C ALA A 767 37.50 -34.97 35.58
N PRO A 768 38.60 -34.25 35.86
CA PRO A 768 39.27 -34.31 37.15
C PRO A 768 38.38 -33.72 38.24
N THR A 769 38.44 -34.32 39.44
CA THR A 769 37.57 -33.97 40.57
C THR A 769 37.66 -32.50 40.99
N ILE A 770 36.51 -31.92 41.34
CA ILE A 770 36.34 -30.53 41.75
C ILE A 770 37.07 -30.28 43.08
N LYS A 771 38.32 -29.78 43.03
CA LYS A 771 38.95 -29.03 44.15
C LYS A 771 40.24 -28.22 43.88
N GLU A 772 40.87 -28.28 42.70
CA GLU A 772 42.18 -27.60 42.45
C GLU A 772 42.15 -26.52 41.34
N PHE A 773 41.07 -25.75 41.21
CA PHE A 773 40.94 -24.65 40.24
C PHE A 773 40.80 -23.25 40.87
N SER A 774 41.74 -22.89 41.75
CA SER A 774 41.89 -21.51 42.24
C SER A 774 43.35 -21.05 42.18
N GLU A 775 43.70 -20.40 41.06
CA GLU A 775 44.31 -19.06 40.99
C GLU A 775 44.91 -18.81 39.59
N ALA A 776 44.77 -17.57 39.11
CA ALA A 776 45.57 -17.07 38.00
C ALA A 776 46.91 -16.55 38.55
N ASP A 777 48.02 -16.84 37.87
CA ASP A 777 49.33 -16.33 38.25
C ASP A 777 49.37 -14.79 38.22
N LEU A 778 48.65 -14.18 37.27
CA LEU A 778 48.49 -12.74 37.08
C LEU A 778 47.03 -12.41 36.78
N ARG A 779 46.53 -11.28 37.33
CA ARG A 779 45.20 -10.72 37.04
C ARG A 779 45.36 -9.33 36.41
N ILE A 780 44.89 -9.17 35.18
CA ILE A 780 45.08 -7.96 34.37
C ILE A 780 43.72 -7.45 33.92
N VAL A 781 43.48 -6.14 34.03
CA VAL A 781 42.24 -5.50 33.56
C VAL A 781 42.52 -4.71 32.29
N MET A 782 41.74 -4.95 31.24
CA MET A 782 41.75 -4.14 30.02
C MET A 782 40.55 -3.20 30.03
N CYS A 783 40.79 -1.88 29.95
CA CYS A 783 39.74 -0.86 29.94
C CYS A 783 39.60 -0.24 28.55
N ALA A 784 38.38 -0.04 28.06
CA ALA A 784 38.09 0.70 26.82
C ALA A 784 36.84 1.59 26.97
N MET A 785 36.66 2.61 26.12
CA MET A 785 35.54 3.55 26.29
C MET A 785 34.26 3.12 25.56
N CYS A 786 33.12 3.22 26.26
CA CYS A 786 31.80 3.05 25.68
C CYS A 786 31.55 4.09 24.57
N GLY A 787 30.97 3.65 23.45
CA GLY A 787 30.78 4.48 22.26
C GLY A 787 31.99 4.67 21.34
N ASP A 788 33.16 4.08 21.63
CA ASP A 788 34.32 4.19 20.73
C ASP A 788 34.08 3.51 19.36
N PRO A 789 34.68 4.03 18.28
CA PRO A 789 34.36 3.66 16.90
C PRO A 789 34.98 2.34 16.41
N PHE A 790 35.95 1.77 17.15
CA PHE A 790 36.60 0.51 16.77
C PHE A 790 35.78 -0.72 17.19
N SER A 791 35.92 -1.85 16.48
CA SER A 791 35.28 -3.10 16.92
C SER A 791 36.03 -3.71 18.11
N VAL A 792 35.28 -4.32 19.02
CA VAL A 792 35.81 -5.08 20.16
C VAL A 792 36.65 -6.28 19.69
N ASP A 793 36.33 -6.84 18.51
CA ASP A 793 37.14 -7.90 17.89
C ASP A 793 38.60 -7.48 17.66
N LEU A 794 38.87 -6.20 17.39
CA LEU A 794 40.23 -5.73 17.14
C LEU A 794 41.11 -5.86 18.39
N ILE A 795 40.56 -5.48 19.55
CA ILE A 795 41.27 -5.51 20.84
C ILE A 795 41.26 -6.89 21.50
N LEU A 796 40.29 -7.76 21.15
CA LEU A 796 40.23 -9.15 21.63
C LEU A 796 40.97 -10.15 20.73
N SER A 797 41.13 -9.87 19.43
CA SER A 797 41.86 -10.75 18.50
C SER A 797 43.27 -11.18 18.94
N PRO A 798 44.11 -10.35 19.63
CA PRO A 798 45.42 -10.78 20.10
C PRO A 798 45.36 -11.87 21.18
N PHE A 799 44.18 -12.12 21.74
CA PHE A 799 43.92 -13.14 22.77
C PHE A 799 43.06 -14.27 22.21
N LEU A 800 42.03 -13.98 21.43
CA LEU A 800 41.11 -14.98 20.87
C LEU A 800 41.72 -15.83 19.74
N ASP A 801 42.61 -15.27 18.91
CA ASP A 801 43.32 -16.05 17.88
C ASP A 801 44.43 -16.96 18.49
N SER A 802 44.71 -16.86 19.80
CA SER A 802 45.69 -17.72 20.47
C SER A 802 45.14 -19.12 20.75
N ARG A 803 45.93 -20.14 20.36
CA ARG A 803 45.68 -21.55 20.70
C ARG A 803 45.73 -21.88 22.20
N THR A 804 46.15 -20.93 23.05
CA THR A 804 46.22 -21.09 24.51
C THR A 804 45.13 -20.32 25.27
N CYS A 805 44.13 -19.81 24.56
CA CYS A 805 43.01 -19.09 25.12
C CYS A 805 41.87 -20.03 25.56
N SER A 806 41.25 -19.70 26.68
CA SER A 806 40.13 -20.43 27.27
C SER A 806 39.18 -19.50 28.02
N ALA A 807 37.95 -19.94 28.25
CA ALA A 807 36.98 -19.20 29.05
C ALA A 807 37.42 -19.14 30.53
N ALA A 808 37.13 -18.02 31.21
CA ALA A 808 37.22 -17.94 32.66
C ALA A 808 36.11 -18.76 33.35
N GLN A 809 36.05 -18.70 34.69
CA GLN A 809 35.12 -19.53 35.48
C GLN A 809 33.64 -19.23 35.12
N PRO A 810 32.74 -20.24 35.22
CA PRO A 810 31.31 -20.05 34.95
C PRO A 810 30.69 -18.91 35.77
N GLY A 811 30.37 -17.81 35.09
CA GLY A 811 29.87 -16.56 35.69
C GLY A 811 30.73 -15.32 35.41
N GLN A 812 32.00 -15.47 35.04
CA GLN A 812 32.87 -14.35 34.62
C GLN A 812 32.77 -14.11 33.11
N ILE A 813 31.66 -13.50 32.68
CA ILE A 813 31.31 -13.30 31.25
C ILE A 813 32.37 -12.47 30.50
N ASN A 814 33.05 -11.57 31.21
CA ASN A 814 34.02 -10.61 30.65
C ASN A 814 35.50 -10.99 30.84
N SER A 815 35.80 -12.25 31.18
CA SER A 815 37.18 -12.69 31.46
C SER A 815 37.67 -13.82 30.53
N LEU A 816 38.91 -13.69 30.09
CA LEU A 816 39.68 -14.67 29.33
C LEU A 816 40.81 -15.25 30.18
N MET A 817 41.08 -16.55 30.01
CA MET A 817 42.22 -17.24 30.62
C MET A 817 43.23 -17.62 29.53
N LEU A 818 44.45 -17.09 29.64
CA LEU A 818 45.55 -17.31 28.71
C LEU A 818 46.69 -18.06 29.37
N ASP A 819 47.03 -19.24 28.83
CA ASP A 819 48.26 -19.93 29.20
C ASP A 819 49.44 -19.40 28.35
N LYS A 820 50.47 -18.83 29.00
CA LYS A 820 51.65 -18.32 28.28
C LYS A 820 52.94 -18.62 29.04
N ILE A 821 54.03 -18.87 28.30
CA ILE A 821 55.36 -19.01 28.90
C ILE A 821 55.94 -17.61 29.09
N ILE A 822 56.27 -17.26 30.34
CA ILE A 822 56.87 -15.97 30.73
C ILE A 822 58.03 -16.28 31.67
N GLY A 823 59.25 -15.89 31.26
CA GLY A 823 60.46 -16.48 31.81
C GLY A 823 60.45 -18.01 31.64
N ASP A 824 60.99 -18.73 32.63
CA ASP A 824 61.21 -20.17 32.54
C ASP A 824 59.96 -21.03 32.83
N LYS A 825 58.76 -20.43 32.96
CA LYS A 825 57.54 -21.13 33.39
C LYS A 825 56.32 -20.77 32.55
N ARG A 826 55.47 -21.78 32.31
CA ARG A 826 54.07 -21.58 31.86
C ARG A 826 53.27 -20.97 33.02
N ARG A 827 52.56 -19.89 32.75
CA ARG A 827 51.77 -19.09 33.69
C ARG A 827 50.35 -18.91 33.14
N ARG A 828 49.37 -18.87 34.04
CA ARG A 828 47.95 -18.60 33.73
C ARG A 828 47.64 -17.13 33.95
N ILE A 829 47.33 -16.40 32.90
CA ILE A 829 46.98 -14.97 32.96
C ILE A 829 45.47 -14.84 32.83
N GLN A 830 44.83 -14.22 33.81
CA GLN A 830 43.45 -13.75 33.69
C GLN A 830 43.47 -12.34 33.08
N ILE A 831 42.79 -12.15 31.95
CA ILE A 831 42.51 -10.83 31.37
C ILE A 831 41.01 -10.58 31.47
N THR A 832 40.60 -9.59 32.25
CA THR A 832 39.22 -9.15 32.38
C THR A 832 39.03 -7.86 31.59
N ILE A 833 38.13 -7.86 30.60
CA ILE A 833 37.94 -6.75 29.66
C ILE A 833 36.67 -5.99 30.04
N LEU A 834 36.80 -4.70 30.36
CA LEU A 834 35.73 -3.87 30.91
C LEU A 834 35.67 -2.51 30.20
N SER A 835 34.56 -1.81 30.39
CA SER A 835 34.54 -0.36 30.18
C SER A 835 35.37 0.39 31.23
N TYR A 836 35.77 1.62 30.91
CA TYR A 836 36.32 2.55 31.92
C TYR A 836 35.36 2.84 33.09
N HIS A 837 34.04 2.65 32.91
CA HIS A 837 33.07 2.94 33.97
C HIS A 837 32.88 1.73 34.92
N SER A 838 32.76 0.51 34.38
CA SER A 838 32.66 -0.72 35.17
C SER A 838 33.96 -1.07 35.91
N SER A 839 35.12 -0.68 35.36
CA SER A 839 36.43 -0.89 36.02
C SER A 839 36.69 0.01 37.23
N ILE A 840 35.88 1.06 37.47
CA ILE A 840 35.97 1.89 38.69
C ILE A 840 35.60 1.10 39.94
N GLY A 841 34.59 0.22 39.86
CA GLY A 841 34.21 -0.67 40.96
C GLY A 841 35.28 -1.73 41.24
N VAL A 842 35.71 -2.44 40.19
CA VAL A 842 36.72 -3.52 40.28
C VAL A 842 38.04 -3.04 40.89
N ARG A 843 38.43 -1.76 40.71
CA ARG A 843 39.62 -1.17 41.35
C ARG A 843 39.54 -1.20 42.89
N LYS A 844 38.34 -1.07 43.48
CA LYS A 844 38.14 -1.04 44.94
C LYS A 844 37.97 -2.45 45.51
N ASP A 845 37.28 -3.32 44.78
CA ASP A 845 36.85 -4.62 45.30
C ASP A 845 37.80 -5.81 44.96
N GLU A 846 38.65 -5.71 43.93
CA GLU A 846 39.52 -6.81 43.48
C GLU A 846 41.02 -6.45 43.36
N LEU A 847 41.87 -7.46 43.58
CA LEU A 847 43.33 -7.39 43.35
C LEU A 847 43.65 -7.37 41.83
N VAL A 848 44.18 -6.24 41.35
CA VAL A 848 44.65 -6.07 39.96
C VAL A 848 46.17 -5.92 39.91
N HIS A 849 46.85 -6.75 39.12
CA HIS A 849 48.31 -6.73 38.94
C HIS A 849 48.79 -5.81 37.81
N GLY A 850 47.90 -5.38 36.92
CA GLY A 850 48.24 -4.47 35.83
C GLY A 850 47.03 -4.03 35.01
N TYR A 851 47.12 -2.85 34.39
CA TYR A 851 46.08 -2.30 33.53
C TYR A 851 46.53 -2.17 32.07
N ILE A 852 45.66 -2.53 31.13
CA ILE A 852 45.80 -2.20 29.70
C ILE A 852 44.72 -1.18 29.35
N LEU A 853 45.10 0.08 29.18
CA LEU A 853 44.16 1.18 28.92
C LEU A 853 44.10 1.48 27.43
N VAL A 854 42.98 1.11 26.80
CA VAL A 854 42.72 1.30 25.38
C VAL A 854 41.99 2.61 25.16
N TYR A 855 42.42 3.40 24.17
CA TYR A 855 41.68 4.59 23.74
C TYR A 855 41.63 4.71 22.22
N SER A 856 40.57 5.33 21.70
CA SER A 856 40.47 5.69 20.29
C SER A 856 41.26 6.96 20.02
N ALA A 857 42.28 6.87 19.17
CA ALA A 857 43.01 8.05 18.69
C ALA A 857 42.16 8.96 17.79
N ARG A 858 40.92 8.56 17.45
CA ARG A 858 39.96 9.33 16.66
C ARG A 858 38.95 10.14 17.51
N ARG A 859 38.95 9.99 18.85
CA ARG A 859 37.89 10.51 19.72
C ARG A 859 38.44 11.14 21.00
N LYS A 860 38.26 12.46 21.18
CA LYS A 860 38.81 13.21 22.33
C LYS A 860 38.24 12.75 23.67
N ALA A 861 36.97 12.35 23.73
CA ALA A 861 36.34 11.75 24.90
C ALA A 861 37.08 10.50 25.43
N SER A 862 37.62 9.66 24.55
CA SER A 862 38.34 8.43 24.91
C SER A 862 39.65 8.73 25.64
N MET A 863 40.36 9.78 25.21
CA MET A 863 41.52 10.31 25.92
C MET A 863 41.14 10.98 27.25
N GLY A 864 40.09 11.81 27.28
CA GLY A 864 39.62 12.45 28.52
C GLY A 864 39.31 11.43 29.62
N MET A 865 38.57 10.38 29.27
CA MET A 865 38.24 9.28 30.18
C MET A 865 39.47 8.49 30.65
N LEU A 866 40.45 8.24 29.76
CA LEU A 866 41.72 7.61 30.11
C LEU A 866 42.50 8.44 31.15
N ARG A 867 42.57 9.77 30.98
CA ARG A 867 43.24 10.67 31.95
C ARG A 867 42.51 10.70 33.29
N ALA A 868 41.18 10.82 33.27
CA ALA A 868 40.35 10.79 34.46
C ALA A 868 40.62 9.50 35.26
N PHE A 869 40.56 8.35 34.58
CA PHE A 869 40.85 7.03 35.16
C PHE A 869 42.26 6.94 35.79
N LEU A 870 43.30 7.48 35.12
CA LEU A 870 44.68 7.48 35.63
C LEU A 870 44.88 8.29 36.93
N SER A 871 44.00 9.24 37.25
CA SER A 871 44.13 10.09 38.45
C SER A 871 43.96 9.35 39.79
N GLU A 872 43.59 8.07 39.76
CA GLU A 872 43.47 7.17 40.92
C GLU A 872 44.19 5.81 40.76
N VAL A 873 44.89 5.57 39.65
CA VAL A 873 45.73 4.37 39.54
C VAL A 873 46.98 4.57 40.42
N GLN A 874 47.36 3.53 41.16
CA GLN A 874 48.53 3.57 42.03
C GLN A 874 49.83 3.54 41.22
N ASP A 875 50.81 4.38 41.58
CA ASP A 875 52.16 4.43 40.97
C ASP A 875 52.92 3.07 40.98
N THR A 876 52.44 2.09 41.76
CA THR A 876 53.00 0.73 41.89
C THR A 876 52.49 -0.26 40.83
N ILE A 877 51.34 -0.01 40.19
CA ILE A 877 50.68 -0.94 39.27
C ILE A 877 51.11 -0.63 37.82
N PRO A 878 51.70 -1.57 37.07
CA PRO A 878 52.06 -1.37 35.67
C PRO A 878 50.86 -1.05 34.78
N VAL A 879 51.08 -0.11 33.87
CA VAL A 879 50.11 0.32 32.87
C VAL A 879 50.69 0.12 31.46
N GLN A 880 49.85 -0.35 30.54
CA GLN A 880 50.08 -0.39 29.10
C GLN A 880 49.01 0.47 28.44
N LEU A 881 49.38 1.60 27.84
CA LEU A 881 48.48 2.39 26.99
C LEU A 881 48.43 1.77 25.59
N VAL A 882 47.23 1.74 25.00
CA VAL A 882 46.95 1.18 23.68
C VAL A 882 46.11 2.17 22.87
N ALA A 883 46.73 2.80 21.88
CA ALA A 883 46.08 3.73 20.98
C ALA A 883 45.52 3.00 19.76
N VAL A 884 44.22 3.15 19.46
CA VAL A 884 43.55 2.50 18.33
C VAL A 884 43.24 3.51 17.23
N THR A 885 43.69 3.22 16.01
CA THR A 885 43.39 3.97 14.77
C THR A 885 43.27 3.00 13.58
N ASP A 886 42.84 3.47 12.41
CA ASP A 886 42.51 2.59 11.29
C ASP A 886 43.72 2.24 10.40
N SER A 887 44.58 3.21 10.10
CA SER A 887 45.81 3.00 9.32
C SER A 887 47.00 3.81 9.87
N GLN A 888 48.20 3.52 9.37
CA GLN A 888 49.38 4.33 9.63
C GLN A 888 49.40 5.66 8.84
N ALA A 889 48.58 5.79 7.78
CA ALA A 889 48.48 7.04 7.00
C ALA A 889 47.70 8.12 7.76
N ASP A 890 46.68 7.73 8.54
CA ASP A 890 45.85 8.64 9.35
C ASP A 890 46.67 9.54 10.30
N PHE A 891 47.83 9.07 10.77
CA PHE A 891 48.76 9.84 11.61
C PHE A 891 49.41 11.03 10.88
N PHE A 892 49.57 10.94 9.56
CA PHE A 892 50.13 12.00 8.72
C PHE A 892 49.06 12.89 8.08
N GLU A 893 47.85 12.36 7.87
CA GLU A 893 46.75 13.06 7.21
C GLU A 893 45.82 13.81 8.18
N ASN A 894 45.78 13.45 9.47
CA ASN A 894 44.83 14.01 10.44
C ASN A 894 45.53 14.53 11.72
N GLU A 895 45.63 15.86 11.83
CA GLU A 895 46.25 16.53 12.99
C GLU A 895 45.59 16.20 14.34
N ALA A 896 44.29 15.88 14.39
CA ALA A 896 43.63 15.50 15.64
C ALA A 896 43.99 14.08 16.10
N ILE A 897 44.21 13.15 15.15
CA ILE A 897 44.73 11.81 15.45
C ILE A 897 46.18 11.91 15.92
N LYS A 898 46.99 12.70 15.21
CA LYS A 898 48.38 13.01 15.56
C LYS A 898 48.51 13.66 16.95
N GLU A 899 47.62 14.60 17.30
CA GLU A 899 47.52 15.20 18.65
C GLU A 899 47.29 14.10 19.72
N LEU A 900 46.26 13.26 19.55
CA LEU A 900 45.90 12.23 20.53
C LEU A 900 46.89 11.05 20.59
N MET A 901 47.59 10.73 19.49
CA MET A 901 48.69 9.74 19.47
C MET A 901 49.90 10.26 20.26
N THR A 902 50.33 11.49 19.97
CA THR A 902 51.50 12.13 20.63
C THR A 902 51.23 12.34 22.12
N GLU A 903 50.01 12.72 22.50
CA GLU A 903 49.63 12.90 23.90
C GLU A 903 49.62 11.56 24.68
N GLY A 904 49.15 10.46 24.07
CA GLY A 904 49.21 9.15 24.71
C GLY A 904 50.63 8.62 24.91
N GLU A 905 51.53 8.84 23.95
CA GLU A 905 52.96 8.53 24.10
C GLU A 905 53.62 9.39 25.19
N HIS A 906 53.24 10.66 25.30
CA HIS A 906 53.70 11.56 26.36
C HIS A 906 53.23 11.10 27.75
N ILE A 907 51.93 10.79 27.93
CA ILE A 907 51.37 10.29 29.18
C ILE A 907 52.03 8.95 29.56
N ALA A 908 52.23 8.04 28.61
CA ALA A 908 52.92 6.78 28.86
C ALA A 908 54.34 7.01 29.39
N THR A 909 55.08 7.94 28.77
CA THR A 909 56.43 8.32 29.20
C THR A 909 56.43 8.92 30.61
N GLU A 910 55.48 9.81 30.92
CA GLU A 910 55.36 10.47 32.23
C GLU A 910 55.14 9.47 33.38
N ILE A 911 54.22 8.53 33.22
CA ILE A 911 53.89 7.53 34.25
C ILE A 911 54.78 6.29 34.20
N SER A 912 55.78 6.25 33.30
CA SER A 912 56.64 5.06 33.04
C SER A 912 55.85 3.81 32.60
N ALA A 913 54.74 4.03 31.90
CA ALA A 913 53.94 3.00 31.24
C ALA A 913 54.49 2.64 29.86
N LYS A 914 53.99 1.54 29.30
CA LYS A 914 54.31 1.11 27.93
C LYS A 914 53.27 1.68 26.97
N PHE A 915 53.68 2.07 25.76
CA PHE A 915 52.80 2.58 24.71
C PHE A 915 52.73 1.58 23.55
N THR A 916 51.60 1.49 22.85
CA THR A 916 51.42 0.61 21.69
C THR A 916 50.31 1.17 20.79
N ALA A 917 50.55 1.17 19.48
CA ALA A 917 49.58 1.58 18.47
C ALA A 917 48.99 0.36 17.75
N LEU A 918 47.66 0.26 17.69
CA LEU A 918 46.93 -0.74 16.91
C LEU A 918 46.28 -0.07 15.69
N TYR A 919 46.55 -0.65 14.51
CA TYR A 919 46.12 -0.15 13.21
C TYR A 919 45.16 -1.14 12.56
N SER A 920 43.85 -0.85 12.54
CA SER A 920 42.74 -1.78 12.16
C SER A 920 42.99 -2.66 10.92
N LEU A 921 43.76 -2.17 9.95
CA LEU A 921 44.02 -2.84 8.66
C LEU A 921 45.24 -3.79 8.62
N SER A 922 46.02 -3.93 9.69
CA SER A 922 47.23 -4.76 9.66
C SER A 922 46.96 -6.27 9.87
N GLN A 923 47.97 -7.11 9.66
CA GLN A 923 47.95 -8.52 10.10
C GLN A 923 48.78 -8.78 11.37
N TYR A 924 49.68 -7.86 11.75
CA TYR A 924 50.65 -8.07 12.83
C TYR A 924 50.04 -7.97 14.24
N HIS A 925 48.99 -7.17 14.44
CA HIS A 925 48.38 -7.00 15.78
C HIS A 925 47.62 -8.23 16.30
N ARG A 926 47.32 -9.25 15.48
CA ARG A 926 46.66 -10.49 15.93
C ARG A 926 47.55 -11.38 16.81
N GLN A 927 48.78 -10.97 17.09
CA GLN A 927 49.78 -11.74 17.82
C GLN A 927 49.80 -11.35 19.31
N THR A 928 49.57 -12.33 20.20
CA THR A 928 49.67 -12.17 21.66
C THR A 928 51.08 -11.74 22.11
N GLU A 929 52.06 -11.93 21.24
CA GLU A 929 53.47 -11.52 21.34
C GLU A 929 53.62 -10.05 21.72
N VAL A 930 52.76 -9.16 21.20
CA VAL A 930 52.79 -7.70 21.45
C VAL A 930 52.73 -7.37 22.95
N PHE A 931 51.93 -8.09 23.74
CA PHE A 931 51.76 -7.83 25.17
C PHE A 931 52.79 -8.56 26.07
N THR A 932 53.69 -9.38 25.51
CA THR A 932 54.70 -10.13 26.30
C THR A 932 55.61 -9.24 27.16
N PRO A 933 56.12 -8.08 26.66
CA PRO A 933 56.94 -7.18 27.47
C PRO A 933 56.17 -6.56 28.64
N PHE A 934 54.86 -6.35 28.51
CA PHE A 934 54.01 -5.88 29.60
C PHE A 934 53.78 -6.97 30.65
N PHE A 935 53.47 -8.20 30.23
CA PHE A 935 53.27 -9.30 31.17
C PHE A 935 54.52 -9.66 31.99
N SER A 936 55.72 -9.43 31.45
CA SER A 936 56.99 -9.64 32.18
C SER A 936 57.19 -8.58 33.29
N ASP A 937 56.90 -7.32 33.00
CA ASP A 937 56.98 -6.18 33.94
C ASP A 937 55.93 -6.29 35.06
N VAL A 938 54.72 -6.75 34.72
CA VAL A 938 53.68 -7.15 35.68
C VAL A 938 54.14 -8.31 36.58
N LEU A 939 54.86 -9.30 36.03
CA LEU A 939 55.40 -10.42 36.81
C LEU A 939 56.55 -10.00 37.75
N GLU A 940 57.43 -9.10 37.30
CA GLU A 940 58.53 -8.55 38.12
C GLU A 940 58.01 -7.75 39.31
N LYS A 941 56.95 -6.94 39.12
CA LYS A 941 56.36 -6.11 40.17
C LYS A 941 55.31 -6.82 41.02
N LYS A 942 54.81 -8.00 40.62
CA LYS A 942 53.73 -8.77 41.27
C LYS A 942 53.79 -8.69 42.81
N THR A 943 54.88 -9.15 43.41
CA THR A 943 55.03 -9.24 44.87
C THR A 943 54.96 -7.87 45.56
N SER A 944 55.35 -6.78 44.88
CA SER A 944 55.21 -5.42 45.43
C SER A 944 53.75 -4.94 45.42
N ILE A 945 52.97 -5.35 44.42
CA ILE A 945 51.56 -4.98 44.28
C ILE A 945 50.70 -5.72 45.30
N GLU A 946 50.92 -7.03 45.44
CA GLU A 946 50.20 -7.87 46.43
C GLU A 946 50.44 -7.37 47.87
N ASN A 947 51.68 -7.02 48.22
CA ASN A 947 52.00 -6.43 49.52
C ASN A 947 51.37 -5.03 49.70
N SER A 948 51.28 -4.22 48.65
CA SER A 948 50.59 -2.91 48.69
C SER A 948 49.10 -3.06 48.97
N TYR A 949 48.44 -3.96 48.24
CA TYR A 949 47.01 -4.25 48.38
C TYR A 949 46.65 -4.79 49.77
N LEU A 950 47.43 -5.76 50.30
CA LEU A 950 47.25 -6.29 51.65
C LEU A 950 47.42 -5.21 52.74
N ALA A 951 48.38 -4.30 52.57
CA ALA A 951 48.63 -3.18 53.47
C ALA A 951 47.58 -2.05 53.37
N GLU A 952 46.67 -2.10 52.40
CA GLU A 952 45.61 -1.11 52.20
C GLU A 952 44.24 -1.67 52.63
N SER A 953 43.93 -2.91 52.24
CA SER A 953 42.76 -3.66 52.72
C SER A 953 42.70 -3.74 54.27
N THR A 954 43.85 -3.96 54.92
CA THR A 954 43.95 -3.96 56.40
C THR A 954 43.79 -2.59 57.06
N ARG A 955 43.88 -1.48 56.30
CA ARG A 955 43.64 -0.12 56.81
C ARG A 955 42.17 0.26 56.66
N GLU A 956 41.54 -0.11 55.56
CA GLU A 956 40.12 0.22 55.31
C GLU A 956 39.19 -0.64 56.19
N ALA A 957 39.57 -1.88 56.50
CA ALA A 957 38.93 -2.71 57.52
C ALA A 957 39.01 -2.17 58.97
N SER A 958 39.69 -1.03 59.22
CA SER A 958 39.83 -0.42 60.55
C SER A 958 39.02 0.86 60.77
N GLN A 959 38.18 1.26 59.81
CA GLN A 959 37.22 2.36 59.97
C GLN A 959 35.81 1.83 60.26
N PRO A 960 35.17 2.23 61.39
CA PRO A 960 33.79 1.82 61.67
C PRO A 960 32.82 2.63 60.81
N CYS A 961 32.36 2.05 59.71
CA CYS A 961 31.26 2.59 58.91
C CYS A 961 29.93 1.96 59.36
N GLU A 962 29.04 2.75 59.96
CA GLU A 962 27.64 2.34 60.09
C GLU A 962 26.99 2.35 58.71
N ASN A 963 26.42 1.21 58.28
CA ASN A 963 25.32 1.19 57.33
C ASN A 963 24.50 -0.10 57.50
N LEU A 964 23.18 0.05 57.40
CA LEU A 964 22.19 -1.04 57.51
C LEU A 964 21.72 -1.43 56.10
N PHE A 965 21.35 -2.71 55.94
CA PHE A 965 20.90 -3.33 54.68
C PHE A 965 22.01 -3.43 53.60
N THR A 966 22.04 -4.43 52.71
CA THR A 966 20.99 -5.40 52.34
C THR A 966 21.58 -6.81 52.15
N HIS A 967 20.89 -7.86 52.61
CA HIS A 967 21.26 -9.25 52.28
C HIS A 967 20.73 -9.67 50.91
N LEU A 968 21.56 -10.36 50.12
CA LEU A 968 21.17 -11.05 48.89
C LEU A 968 21.87 -12.44 48.84
N PRO A 969 21.18 -13.54 49.18
CA PRO A 969 21.79 -14.87 49.25
C PRO A 969 21.90 -15.54 47.87
N ARG A 970 22.96 -16.32 47.68
CA ARG A 970 23.25 -17.08 46.44
C ARG A 970 23.31 -18.58 46.77
N GLY A 971 22.47 -19.42 46.15
CA GLY A 971 22.59 -20.88 46.32
C GLY A 971 21.41 -21.76 45.86
N ASN A 972 21.62 -22.51 44.78
CA ASN A 972 21.04 -23.86 44.59
C ASN A 972 21.96 -24.84 45.36
N SER A 973 21.61 -26.05 45.81
CA SER A 973 20.45 -26.98 45.75
C SER A 973 20.71 -28.12 46.80
N PRO A 974 20.06 -29.32 46.85
CA PRO A 974 18.78 -29.80 46.28
C PRO A 974 17.88 -30.61 47.27
N ALA A 975 16.66 -30.96 46.79
CA ALA A 975 15.92 -32.24 47.02
C ALA A 975 15.40 -32.72 48.42
N TYR A 976 14.06 -32.88 48.47
CA TYR A 976 13.24 -33.91 49.16
C TYR A 976 13.33 -34.17 50.68
N ILE A 977 12.20 -33.95 51.39
CA ILE A 977 11.38 -34.95 52.14
C ILE A 977 10.07 -34.28 52.69
N CYS A 978 9.13 -35.05 53.25
CA CYS A 978 7.72 -34.69 53.52
C CYS A 978 7.40 -33.71 54.67
N TYR A 979 6.17 -33.16 54.57
CA TYR A 979 5.16 -32.76 55.60
C TYR A 979 5.24 -33.42 57.02
N PRO A 980 4.54 -32.92 58.07
CA PRO A 980 3.37 -31.98 58.07
C PRO A 980 3.36 -30.86 59.17
N ASP A 981 2.26 -30.07 59.19
CA ASP A 981 1.56 -29.33 60.27
C ASP A 981 2.36 -28.44 61.30
N SER A 982 1.92 -27.23 61.69
CA SER A 982 0.58 -26.91 62.23
C SER A 982 0.05 -25.50 61.93
N GLU A 983 -1.20 -25.27 62.30
CA GLU A 983 -1.89 -23.97 62.38
C GLU A 983 -1.57 -23.24 63.71
N ASP A 984 -1.67 -21.90 63.73
CA ASP A 984 -2.52 -21.16 64.69
C ASP A 984 -2.74 -19.70 64.22
N ASP A 985 -3.78 -19.04 64.72
CA ASP A 985 -4.31 -17.74 64.25
C ASP A 985 -3.91 -16.55 65.16
N THR A 986 -3.93 -15.30 64.65
CA THR A 986 -4.47 -14.11 65.39
C THR A 986 -4.43 -12.76 64.62
N GLU A 987 -5.63 -12.23 64.36
CA GLU A 987 -6.06 -10.81 64.27
C GLU A 987 -5.38 -9.74 63.36
N ALA A 988 -6.22 -8.77 62.97
CA ALA A 988 -5.96 -7.60 62.09
C ALA A 988 -6.32 -6.29 62.86
N PRO A 989 -6.57 -5.09 62.30
CA PRO A 989 -6.53 -4.57 60.90
C PRO A 989 -5.84 -3.16 60.84
N PRO A 990 -6.27 -2.14 60.07
CA PRO A 990 -6.67 -2.02 58.65
C PRO A 990 -5.75 -1.05 57.83
N PRO A 991 -5.88 -0.97 56.49
CA PRO A 991 -5.42 0.18 55.71
C PRO A 991 -6.55 1.23 55.48
N TYR A 992 -6.20 2.51 55.42
CA TYR A 992 -7.10 3.63 55.07
C TYR A 992 -6.50 4.45 53.90
N SER A 993 -7.34 4.92 52.97
CA SER A 993 -6.95 5.79 51.85
C SER A 993 -7.60 7.18 51.96
N PRO A 994 -6.96 8.22 51.39
CA PRO A 994 -7.54 8.98 50.26
C PRO A 994 -6.51 9.21 49.12
N ILE A 995 -6.83 9.26 47.81
CA ILE A 995 -7.79 10.12 47.05
C ILE A 995 -7.34 11.59 47.04
N GLY A 996 -7.22 12.31 45.90
CA GLY A 996 -7.54 11.99 44.49
C GLY A 996 -7.51 13.28 43.63
N ASP A 997 -7.79 13.37 42.32
CA ASP A 997 -7.97 12.44 41.16
C ASP A 997 -7.92 13.32 39.87
N ASP A 998 -7.71 12.89 38.61
CA ASP A 998 -7.34 11.59 38.02
C ASP A 998 -6.04 11.73 37.16
N VAL A 999 -5.96 11.94 35.82
CA VAL A 999 -6.93 12.12 34.72
C VAL A 999 -6.52 11.23 33.53
N GLN A 1000 -7.34 10.25 33.10
CA GLN A 1000 -7.04 9.33 32.00
C GLN A 1000 -8.18 9.09 30.99
N LEU A 1001 -7.81 8.68 29.77
CA LEU A 1001 -8.73 8.31 28.68
C LEU A 1001 -8.67 6.81 28.36
N LEU A 1002 -9.62 6.04 28.89
CA LEU A 1002 -10.20 4.82 28.27
C LEU A 1002 -11.25 4.19 29.21
N PRO A 1003 -12.42 3.80 28.69
CA PRO A 1003 -13.14 2.68 29.30
C PRO A 1003 -13.75 1.68 28.30
N LYS A 1004 -13.89 0.43 28.78
CA LYS A 1004 -14.97 -0.49 28.37
C LYS A 1004 -16.02 -0.51 29.49
N CYS A 1005 -17.27 -0.81 29.12
CA CYS A 1005 -18.44 -1.04 29.99
C CYS A 1005 -18.17 -2.09 31.11
N PRO A 1006 -18.95 -2.20 32.22
CA PRO A 1006 -20.43 -2.22 32.21
C PRO A 1006 -21.23 -1.73 33.46
N LEU A 1007 -22.58 -1.67 33.29
CA LEU A 1007 -23.72 -1.90 34.23
C LEU A 1007 -23.74 -1.22 35.64
N ASP A 1008 -24.88 -1.10 36.35
CA ASP A 1008 -26.29 -1.53 36.12
C ASP A 1008 -27.18 -0.31 35.69
N ASN A 1009 -28.42 0.03 36.11
CA ASN A 1009 -29.44 -0.54 37.01
C ASN A 1009 -30.86 0.04 36.71
N GLU A 1010 -31.90 -0.55 37.31
CA GLU A 1010 -33.35 -0.23 37.27
C GLU A 1010 -34.04 -0.24 35.87
N GLY A 1011 -35.14 -0.99 35.64
CA GLY A 1011 -35.84 -1.97 36.47
C GLY A 1011 -37.06 -2.58 35.76
N ASN A 1012 -37.48 -3.79 36.17
CA ASN A 1012 -38.62 -4.61 35.68
C ASN A 1012 -38.53 -5.09 34.20
N GLU A 1013 -38.94 -6.31 33.81
CA GLU A 1013 -39.50 -7.45 34.57
C GLU A 1013 -39.13 -8.80 33.91
N TYR A 1014 -39.22 -9.91 34.66
CA TYR A 1014 -38.79 -11.29 34.32
C TYR A 1014 -40.00 -12.26 34.28
N PRO A 1015 -39.90 -13.56 33.85
CA PRO A 1015 -38.82 -14.31 33.17
C PRO A 1015 -39.35 -14.92 31.81
N ILE A 1016 -39.22 -16.19 31.33
CA ILE A 1016 -38.67 -17.49 31.80
C ILE A 1016 -38.36 -18.53 30.67
N HIS A 1017 -37.35 -19.37 30.92
CA HIS A 1017 -37.01 -20.74 30.45
C HIS A 1017 -37.39 -21.37 29.06
N SER A 1018 -36.31 -21.72 28.34
CA SER A 1018 -35.88 -23.10 27.96
C SER A 1018 -36.23 -23.76 26.60
N THR A 1019 -35.19 -24.39 26.04
CA THR A 1019 -35.17 -25.47 25.03
C THR A 1019 -35.36 -26.86 25.70
N PRO A 1020 -35.33 -28.04 25.01
CA PRO A 1020 -35.25 -28.34 23.56
C PRO A 1020 -36.36 -29.32 23.07
N LEU A 1021 -36.33 -29.78 21.81
CA LEU A 1021 -36.20 -31.23 21.48
C LEU A 1021 -36.03 -31.53 19.97
N ASN A 1022 -35.60 -32.76 19.70
CA ASN A 1022 -35.50 -33.42 18.39
C ASN A 1022 -36.65 -34.44 18.25
N CYS A 1023 -37.11 -34.75 17.03
CA CYS A 1023 -38.08 -35.84 16.78
C CYS A 1023 -37.87 -36.49 15.40
N HIS A 1024 -38.20 -37.78 15.33
CA HIS A 1024 -38.08 -38.69 14.17
C HIS A 1024 -39.13 -38.37 13.07
N ASP A 1025 -39.05 -38.84 11.82
CA ASP A 1025 -38.88 -40.26 11.44
C ASP A 1025 -38.22 -40.56 10.06
N HIS A 1026 -38.02 -41.86 9.79
CA HIS A 1026 -37.26 -42.42 8.66
C HIS A 1026 -38.13 -43.20 7.63
N GLU A 1027 -37.45 -43.79 6.62
CA GLU A 1027 -37.91 -44.87 5.69
C GLU A 1027 -38.81 -44.49 4.48
N ARG A 1028 -38.85 -45.25 3.35
CA ARG A 1028 -37.76 -45.84 2.52
C ARG A 1028 -38.30 -46.39 1.16
N ASN A 1029 -37.40 -46.55 0.17
CA ASN A 1029 -37.39 -47.57 -0.91
C ASN A 1029 -38.44 -47.65 -2.07
N HIS A 1030 -38.04 -47.16 -3.26
CA HIS A 1030 -37.79 -47.93 -4.52
C HIS A 1030 -38.87 -48.51 -5.50
N LYS A 1031 -38.57 -48.37 -6.82
CA LYS A 1031 -38.81 -49.25 -8.03
C LYS A 1031 -40.08 -49.15 -8.93
N VAL A 1032 -40.07 -48.24 -9.93
CA VAL A 1032 -39.80 -48.47 -11.40
C VAL A 1032 -40.25 -49.84 -12.01
N PRO A 1033 -40.96 -49.97 -13.18
CA PRO A 1033 -40.40 -49.74 -14.55
C PRO A 1033 -41.42 -49.29 -15.69
N PRO A 1034 -41.33 -49.60 -17.03
CA PRO A 1034 -41.54 -48.62 -18.15
C PRO A 1034 -42.59 -49.13 -19.22
N PRO A 1035 -42.54 -48.87 -20.57
CA PRO A 1035 -41.96 -47.82 -21.46
C PRO A 1035 -43.06 -47.07 -22.31
N ILE A 1036 -42.80 -46.16 -23.29
CA ILE A 1036 -42.50 -46.35 -24.74
C ILE A 1036 -42.34 -44.97 -25.46
N ARG A 1037 -41.76 -44.90 -26.68
CA ARG A 1037 -41.65 -43.71 -27.58
C ARG A 1037 -42.44 -43.90 -28.90
N PRO A 1038 -42.77 -42.83 -29.67
CA PRO A 1038 -41.88 -42.43 -30.78
C PRO A 1038 -41.73 -40.91 -31.05
N LYS A 1039 -40.77 -40.58 -31.93
CA LYS A 1039 -40.48 -39.28 -32.61
C LYS A 1039 -40.97 -39.38 -34.10
N PRO A 1040 -40.69 -38.48 -35.08
CA PRO A 1040 -39.95 -37.20 -35.09
C PRO A 1040 -40.71 -36.03 -35.80
N ALA A 1041 -40.11 -34.85 -36.04
CA ALA A 1041 -39.29 -34.58 -37.24
C ALA A 1041 -38.22 -33.48 -37.00
N VAL A 1042 -37.26 -33.36 -37.94
CA VAL A 1042 -36.15 -32.39 -37.94
C VAL A 1042 -36.11 -31.69 -39.29
N GLN A 1043 -35.69 -30.43 -39.35
CA GLN A 1043 -34.99 -29.90 -40.53
C GLN A 1043 -33.86 -28.93 -40.16
N LYS A 1044 -32.98 -28.66 -41.13
CA LYS A 1044 -31.64 -28.06 -40.97
C LYS A 1044 -31.53 -26.71 -41.70
N PRO A 1045 -30.50 -25.88 -41.43
CA PRO A 1045 -30.46 -24.47 -41.85
C PRO A 1045 -30.12 -24.29 -43.33
N ARG A 1046 -30.58 -23.17 -43.92
CA ARG A 1046 -30.05 -22.64 -45.20
C ARG A 1046 -30.03 -21.10 -45.26
N VAL A 1047 -28.80 -20.59 -45.28
CA VAL A 1047 -28.26 -19.53 -46.15
C VAL A 1047 -29.27 -18.76 -47.03
N ASN A 1048 -29.29 -17.43 -46.89
CA ASN A 1048 -28.98 -16.53 -48.02
C ASN A 1048 -28.52 -15.14 -47.56
N ARG A 1049 -27.45 -14.63 -48.19
CA ARG A 1049 -27.06 -13.21 -48.14
C ARG A 1049 -27.85 -12.48 -49.23
N LEU A 1050 -28.24 -11.23 -48.97
CA LEU A 1050 -28.42 -10.22 -50.03
C LEU A 1050 -27.73 -8.90 -49.62
N ASP A 1051 -27.52 -8.07 -50.64
CA ASP A 1051 -26.42 -7.11 -50.76
C ASP A 1051 -26.53 -5.85 -49.85
N PRO A 1052 -25.45 -5.41 -49.16
CA PRO A 1052 -25.41 -4.13 -48.44
C PRO A 1052 -25.58 -2.86 -49.29
N ASN A 1053 -25.52 -2.94 -50.62
CA ASN A 1053 -25.54 -1.76 -51.49
C ASN A 1053 -26.93 -1.13 -51.71
N LEU A 1054 -28.04 -1.80 -51.35
CA LEU A 1054 -29.40 -1.30 -51.64
C LEU A 1054 -29.91 -0.17 -50.71
N VAL A 1055 -29.02 0.44 -49.91
CA VAL A 1055 -29.30 1.65 -49.10
C VAL A 1055 -28.54 2.88 -49.62
N LYS A 1056 -27.84 2.77 -50.77
CA LYS A 1056 -27.08 3.88 -51.39
C LYS A 1056 -27.64 4.38 -52.73
N THR A 1057 -28.91 4.12 -53.03
CA THR A 1057 -29.50 4.39 -54.36
C THR A 1057 -30.84 5.16 -54.32
N ILE A 1058 -31.27 5.66 -53.16
CA ILE A 1058 -32.52 6.45 -53.02
C ILE A 1058 -32.26 7.87 -52.49
N GLU A 1059 -31.11 8.14 -51.85
CA GLU A 1059 -30.72 9.49 -51.36
C GLU A 1059 -29.55 10.10 -52.15
N ALA A 1060 -29.60 10.02 -53.49
CA ALA A 1060 -28.59 10.59 -54.39
C ALA A 1060 -29.24 11.20 -55.65
N GLY A 1061 -30.10 12.22 -55.48
CA GLY A 1061 -30.80 12.87 -56.58
C GLY A 1061 -31.06 14.36 -56.35
N ILE A 1062 -30.46 15.20 -57.19
CA ILE A 1062 -30.70 16.66 -57.34
C ILE A 1062 -30.34 17.51 -56.11
N GLY A 1063 -29.22 18.22 -56.22
CA GLY A 1063 -28.99 19.48 -55.50
C GLY A 1063 -28.57 20.58 -56.47
N LYS A 1064 -28.67 21.85 -56.07
CA LYS A 1064 -27.89 22.97 -56.65
C LYS A 1064 -27.91 24.23 -55.76
N ASN A 1065 -26.72 24.57 -55.28
CA ASN A 1065 -26.33 25.88 -54.74
C ASN A 1065 -26.16 26.90 -55.90
N PRO A 1066 -25.98 28.25 -55.74
CA PRO A 1066 -24.93 28.80 -54.85
C PRO A 1066 -25.00 30.26 -54.31
N LYS A 1067 -24.06 30.57 -53.38
CA LYS A 1067 -23.44 31.89 -53.06
C LYS A 1067 -24.33 32.90 -52.26
N LYS A 1068 -23.76 33.79 -51.43
CA LYS A 1068 -22.43 34.45 -51.47
C LYS A 1068 -21.80 34.72 -50.06
N GLN A 1069 -20.49 34.97 -50.05
CA GLN A 1069 -19.60 35.37 -48.93
C GLN A 1069 -19.33 36.91 -48.98
N ALA A 1070 -18.68 37.62 -48.03
CA ALA A 1070 -18.41 37.46 -46.57
C ALA A 1070 -17.71 38.73 -46.00
N SER A 1071 -17.61 38.84 -44.66
CA SER A 1071 -16.53 39.41 -43.80
C SER A 1071 -15.88 40.79 -44.05
N HIS A 1072 -15.81 41.61 -42.97
CA HIS A 1072 -14.71 42.49 -42.46
C HIS A 1072 -15.26 43.80 -41.82
N THR A 1073 -14.68 44.51 -40.85
CA THR A 1073 -14.01 44.29 -39.53
C THR A 1073 -13.48 45.67 -39.06
N HIS A 1074 -13.83 46.12 -37.84
CA HIS A 1074 -13.06 47.00 -36.92
C HIS A 1074 -12.92 48.55 -37.06
N LEU A 1075 -12.96 49.20 -35.87
CA LEU A 1075 -12.23 50.40 -35.36
C LEU A 1075 -12.82 51.85 -35.41
N THR A 1076 -13.50 52.20 -34.29
CA THR A 1076 -13.29 53.38 -33.37
C THR A 1076 -13.59 54.85 -33.71
N HIS A 1077 -14.05 55.57 -32.66
CA HIS A 1077 -14.33 57.02 -32.48
C HIS A 1077 -15.50 57.62 -33.29
N GLY A 1078 -16.33 58.53 -32.74
CA GLY A 1078 -16.40 59.05 -31.35
C GLY A 1078 -17.50 60.12 -31.20
N GLU A 1079 -17.87 60.45 -29.94
CA GLU A 1079 -18.82 61.50 -29.51
C GLU A 1079 -20.31 61.29 -29.93
N ASP A 1080 -21.34 61.68 -29.17
CA ASP A 1080 -21.38 62.50 -27.93
C ASP A 1080 -22.53 62.09 -26.97
N LEU A 1081 -22.43 62.51 -25.68
CA LEU A 1081 -23.41 62.65 -24.56
C LEU A 1081 -24.73 61.81 -24.53
N ASP A 1082 -25.22 61.30 -23.39
CA ASP A 1082 -25.47 62.00 -22.12
C ASP A 1082 -25.72 61.04 -20.91
N ALA A 1083 -25.90 61.61 -19.71
CA ALA A 1083 -26.24 61.01 -18.40
C ALA A 1083 -25.15 60.23 -17.62
N SER A 1084 -25.00 60.54 -16.32
CA SER A 1084 -24.01 59.93 -15.39
C SER A 1084 -24.51 59.90 -13.94
N ASP A 1085 -23.92 59.01 -13.12
CA ASP A 1085 -24.20 58.84 -11.68
C ASP A 1085 -23.73 60.02 -10.81
N ASN A 1086 -24.23 60.11 -9.57
CA ASN A 1086 -23.49 60.78 -8.50
C ASN A 1086 -23.83 60.30 -7.07
N TYR A 1087 -23.03 60.73 -6.08
CA TYR A 1087 -22.89 60.14 -4.74
C TYR A 1087 -22.88 61.23 -3.63
N ALA A 1088 -22.94 60.81 -2.35
CA ALA A 1088 -22.68 61.58 -1.11
C ALA A 1088 -23.79 62.50 -0.51
N GLU A 1089 -23.57 62.89 0.77
CA GLU A 1089 -24.52 63.46 1.76
C GLU A 1089 -24.49 65.01 1.86
N PRO A 1090 -25.39 65.68 2.63
CA PRO A 1090 -25.15 65.91 4.08
C PRO A 1090 -26.43 66.04 4.98
N ALA A 1091 -26.27 66.47 6.24
CA ALA A 1091 -27.29 66.71 7.29
C ALA A 1091 -28.03 68.10 7.12
N ASP A 1092 -28.96 68.61 7.97
CA ASP A 1092 -29.26 68.38 9.41
C ASP A 1092 -30.63 68.99 9.88
N THR A 1093 -31.04 68.76 11.16
CA THR A 1093 -32.07 69.45 12.00
C THR A 1093 -33.57 69.10 11.79
N ILE A 1094 -34.55 69.22 12.74
CA ILE A 1094 -34.80 70.12 13.91
C ILE A 1094 -35.57 69.44 15.10
N HIS A 1095 -35.05 69.55 16.36
CA HIS A 1095 -35.72 69.63 17.73
C HIS A 1095 -36.86 68.66 18.22
N LYS A 1096 -37.19 68.40 19.52
CA LYS A 1096 -36.83 68.79 20.95
C LYS A 1096 -37.58 67.81 21.94
N PRO A 1097 -37.62 67.91 23.31
CA PRO A 1097 -36.60 68.10 24.39
C PRO A 1097 -36.78 67.17 25.67
N LYS A 1098 -36.04 67.45 26.79
CA LYS A 1098 -36.19 67.01 28.23
C LYS A 1098 -35.66 65.63 28.67
N ASP A 1099 -35.23 65.36 29.94
CA ASP A 1099 -34.74 66.15 31.12
C ASP A 1099 -34.19 65.22 32.24
N PHE A 1100 -33.02 65.55 32.86
CA PHE A 1100 -32.49 65.13 34.21
C PHE A 1100 -32.41 63.60 34.58
N ASN A 1101 -31.72 63.09 35.64
CA ASN A 1101 -31.16 63.65 36.88
C ASN A 1101 -29.97 62.82 37.51
N ASP A 1102 -28.85 63.50 37.85
CA ASP A 1102 -28.05 63.49 39.11
C ASP A 1102 -27.30 62.29 39.83
N THR A 1103 -26.05 62.62 40.23
CA THR A 1103 -25.18 62.34 41.44
C THR A 1103 -24.52 61.01 41.94
N TYR A 1104 -23.27 61.21 42.47
CA TYR A 1104 -22.47 60.48 43.51
C TYR A 1104 -21.82 59.10 43.20
N ALA A 1105 -20.61 58.73 43.68
CA ALA A 1105 -19.54 59.43 44.46
C ALA A 1105 -18.13 58.80 44.25
N ILE A 1106 -17.07 59.41 44.80
CA ILE A 1106 -15.66 58.90 44.89
C ILE A 1106 -15.37 58.39 46.34
N PRO A 1107 -14.38 57.50 46.59
CA PRO A 1107 -12.98 57.92 46.88
C PRO A 1107 -11.91 56.92 46.31
N ASP A 1108 -10.58 57.04 46.45
CA ASP A 1108 -9.69 58.00 47.13
C ASP A 1108 -8.30 58.14 46.43
N ASP A 1109 -7.40 58.97 46.97
CA ASP A 1109 -6.14 59.49 46.38
C ASP A 1109 -4.87 58.59 46.44
N GLY A 1110 -3.77 58.96 45.74
CA GLY A 1110 -2.53 58.13 45.69
C GLY A 1110 -1.13 58.71 45.29
N GLN A 1111 -1.03 59.89 44.67
CA GLN A 1111 0.16 60.79 44.56
C GLN A 1111 1.60 60.37 44.06
N ASN A 1112 2.18 61.28 43.23
CA ASN A 1112 3.57 61.81 43.18
C ASN A 1112 4.71 61.28 42.23
N HIS A 1113 5.03 62.15 41.24
CA HIS A 1113 6.35 62.74 40.85
C HIS A 1113 7.67 61.93 40.74
N GLY A 1114 8.47 62.24 39.68
CA GLY A 1114 9.76 62.92 39.96
C GLY A 1114 11.10 62.55 39.29
N SER A 1115 11.25 62.71 37.97
CA SER A 1115 12.44 63.21 37.24
C SER A 1115 13.92 63.10 37.77
N ARG A 1116 14.76 62.38 36.99
CA ARG A 1116 16.14 62.74 36.49
C ARG A 1116 17.42 62.82 37.40
N LEU A 1117 18.41 62.01 36.96
CA LEU A 1117 19.88 62.28 36.75
C LEU A 1117 20.95 62.32 37.90
N ARG A 1118 21.87 61.32 37.82
CA ARG A 1118 23.34 61.45 37.58
C ARG A 1118 24.32 61.92 38.70
N TRP A 1119 25.28 61.05 39.09
CA TRP A 1119 26.77 61.22 39.02
C TRP A 1119 27.54 60.12 39.80
N PHE A 1120 28.88 60.12 39.73
CA PHE A 1120 29.83 59.13 40.29
C PHE A 1120 30.40 59.56 41.67
N PHE A 1121 30.95 58.62 42.46
CA PHE A 1121 32.38 58.60 42.88
C PHE A 1121 32.75 57.37 43.76
N THR A 1122 34.03 56.99 43.75
CA THR A 1122 34.67 55.97 44.63
C THR A 1122 35.47 56.63 45.76
N PRO A 1123 35.84 55.88 46.82
CA PRO A 1123 37.25 55.88 47.25
C PRO A 1123 37.79 54.50 47.71
N GLN A 1124 39.09 54.46 48.04
CA GLN A 1124 39.91 53.31 48.46
C GLN A 1124 39.94 53.12 50.01
N GLY A 1125 40.56 52.03 50.48
CA GLY A 1125 41.05 51.88 51.87
C GLY A 1125 41.62 50.48 52.14
N ASP A 1126 42.88 50.39 52.58
CA ASP A 1126 43.65 49.15 52.79
C ASP A 1126 43.91 48.85 54.31
N GLU A 1127 44.73 47.81 54.55
CA GLU A 1127 45.50 47.47 55.78
C GLU A 1127 44.89 46.56 56.88
N GLU A 1128 45.26 45.28 56.80
CA GLU A 1128 46.09 44.52 57.77
C GLU A 1128 45.67 44.34 59.25
N ASN A 1129 45.65 43.09 59.75
CA ASN A 1129 46.23 42.69 61.06
C ASN A 1129 46.16 41.16 61.39
N GLY A 1130 47.20 40.62 62.05
CA GLY A 1130 47.03 39.82 63.29
C GLY A 1130 46.81 38.28 63.27
N ILE A 1131 47.87 37.51 63.00
CA ILE A 1131 48.02 36.05 63.30
C ILE A 1131 47.92 35.75 64.83
N PRO A 1132 47.28 34.65 65.31
CA PRO A 1132 48.05 33.49 65.80
C PRO A 1132 47.46 32.07 65.62
N GLU A 1133 48.33 31.18 65.11
CA GLU A 1133 48.54 29.74 65.36
C GLU A 1133 47.42 28.77 65.82
N ARG A 1134 47.34 27.64 65.07
CA ARG A 1134 47.39 26.29 65.67
C ARG A 1134 48.10 25.29 64.75
N VAL A 1135 49.24 24.76 65.20
CA VAL A 1135 50.02 23.71 64.52
C VAL A 1135 49.46 22.31 64.87
N PRO A 1136 49.44 21.32 63.95
CA PRO A 1136 48.47 20.23 64.01
C PRO A 1136 48.96 18.94 64.71
N ARG A 1137 48.01 18.04 65.02
CA ARG A 1137 48.32 16.60 65.17
C ARG A 1137 48.39 15.99 63.77
N GLY A 1138 49.53 15.38 63.43
CA GLY A 1138 49.75 14.86 62.08
C GLY A 1138 48.89 13.63 61.76
N GLN A 1139 48.09 13.73 60.70
CA GLN A 1139 47.85 12.59 59.82
C GLN A 1139 49.05 12.46 58.88
N VAL A 1140 49.50 11.22 58.64
CA VAL A 1140 50.51 10.95 57.62
C VAL A 1140 49.79 10.88 56.27
N GLU A 1141 50.01 11.88 55.41
CA GLU A 1141 49.40 11.93 54.08
C GLU A 1141 49.71 10.66 53.26
N ARG A 1142 48.68 10.07 52.64
CA ARG A 1142 48.88 9.23 51.43
C ARG A 1142 49.56 10.16 50.41
N ARG A 1143 50.81 9.87 49.99
CA ARG A 1143 51.42 10.58 48.85
C ARG A 1143 50.50 10.42 47.64
N PRO A 1144 50.08 11.51 46.96
CA PRO A 1144 49.34 11.39 45.70
C PRO A 1144 50.15 10.63 44.66
N SER A 1145 49.49 9.97 43.71
CA SER A 1145 50.16 9.51 42.49
C SER A 1145 50.86 10.68 41.81
N LYS A 1146 52.01 10.45 41.16
CA LYS A 1146 52.75 11.52 40.46
C LYS A 1146 51.84 12.30 39.50
N TYR A 1147 50.96 11.56 38.83
CA TYR A 1147 49.97 12.10 37.91
C TYR A 1147 48.99 13.09 38.57
N LYS A 1148 48.50 12.82 39.80
CA LYS A 1148 47.53 13.70 40.50
C LYS A 1148 48.13 15.05 40.93
N TYR A 1149 49.47 15.18 40.99
CA TYR A 1149 50.18 16.44 41.19
C TYR A 1149 50.53 17.13 39.85
N MET A 1150 50.99 16.37 38.86
CA MET A 1150 51.34 16.92 37.55
C MET A 1150 50.13 17.35 36.72
N SER A 1151 48.98 16.67 36.82
CA SER A 1151 47.75 16.99 36.08
C SER A 1151 47.26 18.42 36.38
N LYS A 1152 47.26 18.86 37.65
CA LYS A 1152 46.97 20.26 38.02
C LYS A 1152 47.93 21.26 37.35
N THR A 1153 49.19 20.88 37.20
CA THR A 1153 50.21 21.68 36.51
C THR A 1153 50.04 21.67 34.98
N LEU A 1154 49.58 20.55 34.41
CA LEU A 1154 49.23 20.43 33.00
C LEU A 1154 47.96 21.22 32.68
N PHE A 1155 46.91 21.20 33.50
CA PHE A 1155 45.70 22.01 33.33
C PHE A 1155 46.00 23.50 33.16
N SER A 1156 46.92 24.05 33.97
CA SER A 1156 47.41 25.43 33.84
C SER A 1156 48.05 25.70 32.46
N LYS A 1157 48.95 24.81 32.03
CA LYS A 1157 49.65 24.91 30.72
C LYS A 1157 48.70 24.71 29.54
N SER A 1158 47.75 23.77 29.62
CA SER A 1158 46.76 23.48 28.60
C SER A 1158 45.78 24.63 28.39
N LYS A 1159 45.30 25.28 29.47
CA LYS A 1159 44.56 26.55 29.35
C LYS A 1159 45.41 27.61 28.63
N SER A 1160 46.67 27.78 29.02
CA SER A 1160 47.59 28.75 28.41
C SER A 1160 47.90 28.50 26.92
N TYR A 1161 47.93 27.23 26.49
CA TYR A 1161 48.18 26.85 25.09
C TYR A 1161 46.93 27.00 24.21
N ARG A 1162 45.75 26.56 24.68
CA ARG A 1162 44.48 26.74 23.94
C ARG A 1162 44.16 28.22 23.74
N TYR A 1163 44.28 29.02 24.80
CA TYR A 1163 44.01 30.47 24.76
C TYR A 1163 44.88 31.22 23.75
N ARG A 1164 46.13 30.76 23.52
CA ARG A 1164 47.09 31.41 22.61
C ARG A 1164 46.86 31.08 21.12
N ARG A 1165 46.14 30.00 20.79
CA ARG A 1165 45.68 29.71 19.41
C ARG A 1165 44.32 30.31 19.11
N ALA A 1166 43.39 30.31 20.07
CA ALA A 1166 42.04 30.86 19.87
C ALA A 1166 42.03 32.35 19.47
N HIS A 1167 43.09 33.10 19.80
CA HIS A 1167 43.28 34.50 19.40
C HIS A 1167 44.18 34.73 18.17
N SER A 1168 44.86 33.71 17.61
CA SER A 1168 45.62 33.89 16.35
C SER A 1168 44.72 33.80 15.13
N ASP A 1169 43.71 32.93 15.17
CA ASP A 1169 42.90 32.55 14.01
C ASP A 1169 41.61 33.41 13.90
N ALA A 1170 41.51 34.47 14.71
CA ALA A 1170 40.33 35.34 14.86
C ALA A 1170 40.64 36.83 14.57
N SER A 1171 41.76 37.13 13.89
CA SER A 1171 42.22 38.50 13.63
C SER A 1171 42.78 38.68 12.21
N ASP A 1172 41.97 38.38 11.19
CA ASP A 1172 42.01 39.01 9.86
C ASP A 1172 40.81 38.55 9.01
N GLU A 1173 39.78 39.40 8.85
CA GLU A 1173 38.76 39.47 7.77
C GLU A 1173 37.52 40.29 8.20
N GLU A 1174 37.58 41.63 8.13
CA GLU A 1174 36.43 42.45 7.69
C GLU A 1174 36.83 43.91 7.35
N ALA A 1175 36.93 44.26 6.07
CA ALA A 1175 37.16 45.66 5.63
C ALA A 1175 36.69 45.97 4.19
N LEU A 1176 35.36 45.97 3.99
CA LEU A 1176 34.62 46.93 3.13
C LEU A 1176 34.89 47.04 1.60
N THR A 1177 33.88 46.59 0.85
CA THR A 1177 33.25 47.28 -0.31
C THR A 1177 33.93 47.31 -1.69
N ALA A 1178 33.12 47.59 -2.72
CA ALA A 1178 33.45 47.36 -4.14
C ALA A 1178 33.33 48.61 -5.02
N LYS A 1179 34.12 48.67 -6.12
CA LYS A 1179 33.67 49.15 -7.44
C LYS A 1179 34.65 48.92 -8.60
N GLU A 1180 34.14 48.25 -9.64
CA GLU A 1180 34.24 48.55 -11.09
C GLU A 1180 35.58 48.96 -11.77
N ARG A 1181 35.86 48.28 -12.93
CA ARG A 1181 36.58 48.73 -14.17
C ARG A 1181 37.95 48.13 -14.54
N LYS A 1182 37.90 47.24 -15.55
CA LYS A 1182 38.78 47.11 -16.74
C LYS A 1182 40.10 47.92 -16.78
N ARG A 1183 41.25 47.21 -16.91
CA ARG A 1183 42.10 47.17 -18.15
C ARG A 1183 43.28 46.17 -18.05
N LYS A 1184 43.85 45.79 -19.20
CA LYS A 1184 45.10 45.01 -19.37
C LYS A 1184 46.27 45.98 -19.73
N PRO A 1185 47.51 45.52 -20.05
CA PRO A 1185 48.59 45.10 -19.14
C PRO A 1185 49.93 45.82 -19.45
N LYS A 1186 51.06 45.48 -18.77
CA LYS A 1186 52.40 45.16 -19.36
C LYS A 1186 53.63 45.29 -18.41
N HIS A 1187 54.58 44.37 -18.63
CA HIS A 1187 56.07 44.46 -18.53
C HIS A 1187 56.88 44.60 -17.21
N ARG A 1188 57.92 43.75 -17.13
CA ARG A 1188 59.22 43.87 -16.41
C ARG A 1188 60.20 44.79 -17.18
N PRO A 1189 61.27 45.34 -16.57
CA PRO A 1189 62.57 44.66 -16.27
C PRO A 1189 62.69 44.16 -14.79
N SER A 1190 63.61 43.33 -14.26
CA SER A 1190 65.06 43.00 -14.47
C SER A 1190 66.02 44.16 -14.15
N GLU A 1191 67.24 44.01 -13.62
CA GLU A 1191 68.17 42.85 -13.47
C GLU A 1191 68.55 42.68 -11.95
N GLU A 1192 69.48 41.85 -11.43
CA GLU A 1192 70.67 41.13 -11.95
C GLU A 1192 70.83 39.70 -11.34
N ASP A 1193 71.72 38.91 -11.95
CA ASP A 1193 72.26 37.59 -11.56
C ASP A 1193 73.81 37.69 -11.71
N PRO A 1194 74.64 36.92 -10.97
CA PRO A 1194 75.37 35.88 -11.71
C PRO A 1194 75.81 34.61 -10.93
N LEU A 1195 75.45 33.46 -11.50
CA LEU A 1195 76.36 32.36 -11.92
C LEU A 1195 77.19 31.56 -10.88
N LEU A 1196 77.09 30.22 -10.94
CA LEU A 1196 77.92 29.43 -11.87
C LEU A 1196 77.36 28.02 -12.14
N SER A 1197 77.64 27.48 -13.34
CA SER A 1197 77.34 26.11 -13.80
C SER A 1197 78.63 25.38 -14.23
N PRO A 1198 78.62 24.04 -14.44
CA PRO A 1198 78.37 23.45 -15.78
C PRO A 1198 77.67 22.04 -15.73
N VAL A 1199 77.34 21.27 -16.80
CA VAL A 1199 76.99 21.42 -18.25
C VAL A 1199 76.28 20.11 -18.70
N ASP A 1200 75.64 20.11 -19.87
CA ASP A 1200 74.98 18.99 -20.59
C ASP A 1200 75.90 17.75 -20.89
N SER A 1201 75.49 16.59 -21.47
CA SER A 1201 74.58 16.42 -22.62
C SER A 1201 74.21 14.97 -23.05
N TRP A 1202 73.05 14.84 -23.70
CA TRP A 1202 72.68 13.96 -24.85
C TRP A 1202 72.30 12.45 -24.72
N LYS A 1203 71.05 12.18 -25.17
CA LYS A 1203 70.54 11.16 -26.14
C LYS A 1203 71.03 9.69 -26.14
N GLY A 1204 70.03 8.79 -26.10
CA GLY A 1204 70.04 7.45 -26.74
C GLY A 1204 69.84 6.29 -25.74
N GLY A 1205 69.05 5.24 -25.98
CA GLY A 1205 68.03 5.02 -27.03
C GLY A 1205 68.03 3.57 -27.58
N ILE A 1206 66.85 2.93 -27.65
CA ILE A 1206 66.57 1.65 -28.35
C ILE A 1206 67.20 0.42 -27.63
N ASP A 1207 66.45 -0.60 -27.20
CA ASP A 1207 65.68 -1.49 -28.08
C ASP A 1207 64.42 -2.16 -27.47
N ASN A 1208 63.64 -2.81 -28.35
CA ASN A 1208 62.43 -3.62 -28.10
C ASN A 1208 62.79 -5.14 -28.24
N PRO A 1209 61.87 -6.14 -28.38
CA PRO A 1209 60.38 -6.19 -28.33
C PRO A 1209 59.87 -6.85 -27.01
N ALA A 1210 58.61 -6.77 -26.56
CA ALA A 1210 57.27 -6.78 -27.19
C ALA A 1210 56.76 -8.18 -27.62
N ILE A 1211 55.42 -8.33 -27.69
CA ILE A 1211 54.64 -9.48 -28.23
C ILE A 1211 54.60 -10.73 -27.32
N THR A 1212 53.46 -11.38 -27.01
CA THR A 1212 52.01 -11.07 -27.07
C THR A 1212 51.27 -12.03 -26.09
N SER A 1213 49.93 -11.89 -25.98
CA SER A 1213 48.94 -13.00 -25.99
C SER A 1213 48.88 -14.00 -24.82
N ASP A 1214 47.69 -14.45 -24.40
CA ASP A 1214 46.31 -13.93 -24.47
C ASP A 1214 45.38 -14.92 -23.72
N GLN A 1215 44.11 -14.55 -23.49
CA GLN A 1215 42.99 -15.49 -23.19
C GLN A 1215 43.09 -16.32 -21.86
N GLU A 1216 42.02 -16.82 -21.23
CA GLU A 1216 40.56 -16.61 -21.40
C GLU A 1216 39.77 -16.87 -20.08
N GLN A 1217 38.70 -16.08 -19.86
CA GLN A 1217 37.27 -16.45 -19.72
C GLN A 1217 36.80 -17.73 -18.97
N GLU A 1218 35.55 -17.79 -18.43
CA GLU A 1218 34.57 -16.74 -18.00
C GLU A 1218 34.03 -17.15 -16.57
N GLU A 1219 32.76 -17.38 -16.18
CA GLU A 1219 31.44 -17.17 -16.79
C GLU A 1219 30.36 -16.71 -15.78
N LYS A 1220 29.42 -15.88 -16.27
CA LYS A 1220 28.05 -15.63 -15.79
C LYS A 1220 27.76 -14.43 -14.85
N LYS A 1221 27.20 -13.37 -15.46
CA LYS A 1221 25.87 -12.72 -15.17
C LYS A 1221 25.66 -12.01 -13.81
N THR A 1222 25.00 -10.83 -13.69
CA THR A 1222 24.45 -9.82 -14.65
C THR A 1222 23.99 -8.53 -13.90
N LYS A 1223 23.78 -7.42 -14.65
CA LYS A 1223 23.03 -6.16 -14.35
C LYS A 1223 23.78 -5.03 -13.59
N LYS A 1224 23.52 -3.72 -13.82
CA LYS A 1224 23.04 -2.94 -15.02
C LYS A 1224 23.03 -1.41 -14.73
N LYS A 1225 23.61 -0.55 -15.60
CA LYS A 1225 23.33 0.91 -15.89
C LYS A 1225 24.58 1.56 -16.55
N ALA A 1226 24.54 2.60 -17.41
CA ALA A 1226 23.46 3.38 -18.04
C ALA A 1226 23.94 4.11 -19.35
N THR A 1227 23.05 4.91 -19.98
CA THR A 1227 23.31 5.99 -21.00
C THR A 1227 23.79 5.58 -22.42
N LYS A 1228 23.09 5.97 -23.52
CA LYS A 1228 23.11 7.25 -24.31
C LYS A 1228 24.42 7.46 -25.14
N VAL A 1229 24.44 7.89 -26.43
CA VAL A 1229 23.36 8.31 -27.38
C VAL A 1229 23.87 8.36 -28.86
N LYS A 1230 22.93 8.53 -29.82
CA LYS A 1230 23.04 9.14 -31.18
C LYS A 1230 23.19 8.33 -32.50
N GLU A 1231 22.44 8.89 -33.46
CA GLU A 1231 22.26 8.75 -34.92
C GLU A 1231 23.52 8.44 -35.77
N ASP A 1232 23.42 7.82 -36.96
CA ASP A 1232 23.28 8.62 -38.22
C ASP A 1232 22.70 7.88 -39.48
N LYS A 1233 22.22 8.71 -40.43
CA LYS A 1233 21.98 8.58 -41.90
C LYS A 1233 21.41 7.31 -42.59
N LYS A 1234 20.27 7.55 -43.24
CA LYS A 1234 19.71 6.84 -44.42
C LYS A 1234 20.66 6.80 -45.63
N LYS A 1235 20.53 5.77 -46.48
CA LYS A 1235 20.65 5.90 -47.96
C LYS A 1235 19.57 5.04 -48.66
N LYS A 1236 19.02 5.56 -49.78
CA LYS A 1236 18.10 4.86 -50.70
C LYS A 1236 18.81 4.62 -52.03
N LYS A 1237 18.59 3.46 -52.68
CA LYS A 1237 18.17 3.42 -54.10
C LYS A 1237 17.66 2.03 -54.56
N LYS A 1238 16.58 2.11 -55.34
CA LYS A 1238 15.93 1.17 -56.28
C LYS A 1238 16.90 0.47 -57.27
N PRO A 1239 16.43 -0.46 -58.16
CA PRO A 1239 15.30 -1.42 -58.05
C PRO A 1239 15.59 -2.81 -58.69
N SER A 1240 14.66 -3.77 -58.62
CA SER A 1240 14.02 -4.46 -59.78
C SER A 1240 13.25 -5.72 -59.35
N ASN A 1241 12.25 -6.09 -60.16
CA ASN A 1241 11.33 -7.24 -60.05
C ASN A 1241 10.63 -7.43 -58.68
#